data_AF-A0A9E3TP91-F1
#
_entry.id   AF-A0A9E3TP91-F1
#
_cell.length_a   1.000
_cell.length_b   1.000
_cell.length_c   1.000
_cell.angle_alpha   90.00
_cell.angle_beta   90.00
_cell.angle_gamma   90.00
#
_symmetry.space_group_name_H-M   'P 1'
#
loop_
_entity.id
_entity.type
_entity.pdbx_description
1 polymer ?
#
loop_
_entity_poly.entity_id
_entity_poly.type
_entity_poly.pdbx_seq_one_letter_code
_entity_poly.pdbx_strand_id
1 'polypeptide(L)'
;MMISLRYPSLCIIAIFGVTSLADAQQTRPIALYDFNEDGGDTLRDVSGVGNPLDLKVENSAAIRRVKGAIVVQSNALITSLRPAKKLIDAIKKSNSISIEAWLRSANDSQAGPSRIVSISADPSNRNVTLGQDKDFYDVRLRTTGTDRNGLPSTNSPKRSLQTKLSHVVFVRDAGGTTTIYVDGKQVARGKASGNFSNWDGSYRLALANEMTKDRPWIGELHRVAIYDQALARQEVERLFAAGVETLYAFPPQAGVANFPSQTFNIHVAPLLAKHCLECHDSAIRSGGLDLSRKLAAFSGGDSGKVIEPGNSGDSLLWDLISSDEMPKGRAPLSPSEKATLRKWLDSGAEWSVELIDPAIYKHAVHSGDIWLQRLTIAEYIETVRGTVGVDIAKEARELLPPDMRADGFNNTSYNLGVDLKHVEAYGKLAAIIVERMDVLKFAARFSKSTKLSTDDTMREHVASMGKWLLRGPLDERDVNNFSGIATTVASAGGDFKQAMTYVIEAMLQSPRFIYRIEDQRGGGAVRPVGSYELASRLSYILWGASPDEELMRAADSGELSERGKVEEQVRRMLNDSRTVERSLQFVSQWLDLERLDNLRPDSKKFPDWDAQLAADMRAETLAYFREVAWIQNRPLSDLLNAQFTFATPQLAKHYGFEPTGTTISRYDVSKVPGRGGLLTQASVLTVGGDGASMVSRGLFVLHDLLRGTINAPPPCVNTTPPPTKAGLTQRGIAEARIADVNCGVCHVRFEPLAFGLEKFDGVGAYHERDIYGNVLRDDGELLFPGEAKAVPYASSAELMDLLAASERVRESLTWKVTQFALGRPLDAADAPEIARIHITAQKDGGTYTSLVTAIVMSDLVQLIRTEKQE
;
A
#
# COMPACT_ATOMS: atom_id res chain seq x y z
N MET A 1 66.95 12.93 -37.13
CA MET A 1 66.21 13.63 -38.21
C MET A 1 64.82 13.93 -37.66
N MET A 2 64.70 14.97 -36.83
CA MET A 2 64.26 16.34 -37.16
C MET A 2 62.73 16.50 -37.31
N ILE A 3 62.12 17.15 -36.28
CA ILE A 3 61.04 18.17 -36.36
C ILE A 3 59.65 17.65 -36.84
N SER A 4 58.48 17.90 -36.21
CA SER A 4 57.94 19.03 -35.42
C SER A 4 56.88 18.53 -34.39
N LEU A 5 56.94 18.82 -33.08
CA LEU A 5 56.24 19.94 -32.38
C LEU A 5 54.74 20.08 -32.75
N ARG A 6 53.74 20.10 -31.85
CA ARG A 6 53.54 20.77 -30.52
C ARG A 6 52.46 19.99 -29.71
N TYR A 7 52.10 20.21 -28.42
CA TYR A 7 52.57 20.99 -27.24
C TYR A 7 51.95 20.31 -25.96
N PRO A 8 52.47 20.51 -24.73
CA PRO A 8 51.93 19.94 -23.47
C PRO A 8 51.23 20.97 -22.55
N SER A 9 50.46 20.51 -21.56
CA SER A 9 50.14 21.27 -20.32
C SER A 9 49.68 20.35 -19.18
N LEU A 10 50.37 20.41 -18.03
CA LEU A 10 49.78 20.08 -16.72
C LEU A 10 48.88 21.24 -16.29
N CYS A 11 47.77 20.96 -15.60
CA CYS A 11 47.10 21.98 -14.78
C CYS A 11 46.44 21.40 -13.52
N ILE A 12 47.09 21.67 -12.39
CA ILE A 12 46.53 22.07 -11.08
C ILE A 12 45.11 21.55 -10.75
N ILE A 13 45.04 20.70 -9.72
CA ILE A 13 43.80 20.37 -9.00
C ILE A 13 43.33 21.61 -8.25
N ALA A 14 42.18 22.17 -8.64
CA ALA A 14 41.50 23.24 -7.90
C ALA A 14 40.34 22.66 -7.09
N ILE A 15 40.38 22.87 -5.78
CA ILE A 15 39.29 22.52 -4.86
C ILE A 15 38.12 23.49 -5.11
N PHE A 16 37.00 22.98 -5.60
CA PHE A 16 35.71 23.66 -5.49
C PHE A 16 34.82 22.88 -4.53
N GLY A 17 34.45 23.55 -3.43
CA GLY A 17 33.54 22.97 -2.44
C GLY A 17 32.15 22.80 -3.04
N VAL A 18 31.64 21.57 -3.01
CA VAL A 18 30.23 21.30 -3.26
C VAL A 18 29.46 21.72 -2.01
N THR A 19 29.09 23.00 -1.94
CA THR A 19 27.99 23.42 -1.05
C THR A 19 26.74 22.69 -1.51
N SER A 20 26.11 21.91 -0.64
CA SER A 20 24.83 21.28 -0.94
C SER A 20 23.81 22.36 -1.29
N LEU A 21 23.25 22.29 -2.49
CA LEU A 21 22.01 22.97 -2.80
C LEU A 21 20.91 22.24 -2.04
N ALA A 22 20.59 22.77 -0.86
CA ALA A 22 19.46 22.33 -0.06
C ALA A 22 18.15 22.42 -0.86
N ASP A 23 17.17 21.59 -0.48
CA ASP A 23 15.81 21.54 -1.03
C ASP A 23 15.21 22.93 -1.28
N ALA A 24 15.34 23.42 -2.51
CA ALA A 24 14.56 24.53 -3.01
C ALA A 24 13.21 23.97 -3.47
N GLN A 25 12.31 23.78 -2.49
CA GLN A 25 10.94 23.29 -2.67
C GLN A 25 10.27 23.98 -3.87
N GLN A 26 10.17 23.27 -5.00
CA GLN A 26 9.71 23.86 -6.27
C GLN A 26 8.26 24.35 -6.13
N THR A 27 8.00 25.61 -6.48
CA THR A 27 6.68 26.22 -6.32
C THR A 27 5.67 25.57 -7.27
N ARG A 28 4.77 24.75 -6.73
CA ARG A 28 3.75 24.02 -7.50
C ARG A 28 2.47 24.85 -7.65
N PRO A 29 1.83 24.86 -8.84
CA PRO A 29 0.49 25.42 -9.02
C PRO A 29 -0.57 24.50 -8.39
N ILE A 30 -1.67 25.10 -7.94
CA ILE A 30 -2.86 24.41 -7.42
C ILE A 30 -3.86 24.01 -8.52
N ALA A 31 -3.74 24.59 -9.73
CA ALA A 31 -4.30 24.07 -10.97
C ALA A 31 -3.38 24.40 -12.16
N LEU A 32 -3.23 23.48 -13.10
CA LEU A 32 -2.34 23.61 -14.26
C LEU A 32 -2.97 22.99 -15.50
N TYR A 33 -2.98 23.74 -16.60
CA TYR A 33 -3.41 23.29 -17.91
C TYR A 33 -2.27 23.56 -18.90
N ASP A 34 -1.69 22.51 -19.47
CA ASP A 34 -0.56 22.55 -20.41
C ASP A 34 -0.97 22.27 -21.87
N PHE A 35 -2.25 21.89 -22.07
CA PHE A 35 -2.87 21.63 -23.37
C PHE A 35 -2.16 20.57 -24.23
N ASN A 36 -1.47 19.62 -23.60
CA ASN A 36 -0.76 18.52 -24.28
C ASN A 36 -1.66 17.33 -24.67
N GLU A 37 -2.94 17.34 -24.29
CA GLU A 37 -3.83 16.17 -24.45
C GLU A 37 -4.40 16.00 -25.86
N ASP A 38 -4.23 14.79 -26.41
CA ASP A 38 -4.76 14.38 -27.71
C ASP A 38 -6.27 14.09 -27.66
N GLY A 39 -7.08 15.10 -27.99
CA GLY A 39 -8.51 14.97 -28.29
C GLY A 39 -9.47 15.27 -27.13
N GLY A 40 -10.75 14.98 -27.37
CA GLY A 40 -11.84 15.18 -26.40
C GLY A 40 -12.32 16.62 -26.20
N ASP A 41 -13.45 16.77 -25.51
CA ASP A 41 -14.06 18.05 -25.13
C ASP A 41 -13.62 18.55 -23.74
N THR A 42 -12.67 17.86 -23.11
CA THR A 42 -12.20 18.12 -21.74
C THR A 42 -10.71 18.49 -21.76
N LEU A 43 -10.30 19.41 -20.90
CA LEU A 43 -8.91 19.81 -20.64
C LEU A 43 -8.62 19.48 -19.18
N ARG A 44 -7.71 18.54 -18.93
CA ARG A 44 -7.41 18.10 -17.58
C ARG A 44 -6.54 19.07 -16.82
N ASP A 45 -6.76 19.12 -15.52
CA ASP A 45 -5.90 19.80 -14.57
C ASP A 45 -4.74 18.88 -14.16
N VAL A 46 -3.57 19.11 -14.74
CA VAL A 46 -2.34 18.32 -14.54
C VAL A 46 -1.47 18.82 -13.38
N SER A 47 -2.02 19.64 -12.46
CA SER A 47 -1.28 20.15 -11.29
C SER A 47 -0.83 19.08 -10.30
N GLY A 48 -1.56 17.96 -10.22
CA GLY A 48 -1.38 16.95 -9.17
C GLY A 48 -1.80 17.41 -7.77
N VAL A 49 -2.49 18.55 -7.63
CA VAL A 49 -2.89 19.12 -6.33
C VAL A 49 -4.38 18.94 -6.08
N GLY A 50 -4.73 18.00 -5.19
CA GLY A 50 -6.11 17.66 -4.85
C GLY A 50 -6.89 17.05 -6.03
N ASN A 51 -8.22 17.13 -5.98
CA ASN A 51 -9.05 16.71 -7.11
C ASN A 51 -8.76 17.58 -8.35
N PRO A 52 -8.60 17.00 -9.55
CA PRO A 52 -8.46 17.77 -10.80
C PRO A 52 -9.67 18.71 -11.02
N LEU A 53 -9.40 19.98 -11.31
CA LEU A 53 -10.43 20.94 -11.73
C LEU A 53 -10.55 20.96 -13.25
N ASP A 54 -10.93 19.83 -13.83
CA ASP A 54 -11.01 19.67 -15.29
C ASP A 54 -12.01 20.66 -15.92
N LEU A 55 -11.63 21.19 -17.08
CA LEU A 55 -12.40 22.18 -17.82
C LEU A 55 -13.07 21.53 -19.03
N LYS A 56 -14.38 21.74 -19.19
CA LYS A 56 -15.11 21.33 -20.38
C LYS A 56 -15.16 22.48 -21.39
N VAL A 57 -14.82 22.16 -22.63
CA VAL A 57 -15.01 22.99 -23.82
C VAL A 57 -16.47 22.85 -24.25
N GLU A 58 -17.28 23.89 -24.06
CA GLU A 58 -18.72 23.80 -24.35
C GLU A 58 -19.04 23.76 -25.86
N ASN A 59 -18.23 24.45 -26.67
CA ASN A 59 -18.34 24.46 -28.12
C ASN A 59 -16.99 24.09 -28.72
N SER A 60 -16.79 22.80 -29.00
CA SER A 60 -15.55 22.28 -29.59
C SER A 60 -15.23 22.87 -30.97
N ALA A 61 -16.23 23.31 -31.73
CA ALA A 61 -16.03 23.97 -33.03
C ALA A 61 -15.55 25.44 -32.91
N ALA A 62 -15.59 26.03 -31.71
CA ALA A 62 -15.06 27.37 -31.47
C ALA A 62 -13.55 27.38 -31.13
N ILE A 63 -12.93 26.20 -30.96
CA ILE A 63 -11.50 26.05 -30.72
C ILE A 63 -10.86 25.03 -31.69
N ARG A 64 -9.55 25.11 -31.85
CA ARG A 64 -8.73 24.10 -32.53
C ARG A 64 -7.55 23.75 -31.65
N ARG A 65 -7.39 22.47 -31.31
CA ARG A 65 -6.19 21.98 -30.60
C ARG A 65 -4.99 21.95 -31.55
N VAL A 66 -3.81 22.24 -31.01
CA VAL A 66 -2.51 21.97 -31.60
C VAL A 66 -1.61 21.38 -30.51
N LYS A 67 -0.48 20.79 -30.87
CA LYS A 67 0.46 20.23 -29.88
C LYS A 67 0.90 21.34 -28.90
N GLY A 68 0.60 21.16 -27.61
CA GLY A 68 0.94 22.09 -26.54
C GLY A 68 0.12 23.39 -26.48
N ALA A 69 -0.97 23.53 -27.24
CA ALA A 69 -1.82 24.72 -27.16
C ALA A 69 -3.27 24.52 -27.65
N ILE A 70 -4.18 25.34 -27.12
CA ILE A 70 -5.53 25.53 -27.66
C ILE A 70 -5.63 26.86 -28.40
N VAL A 71 -6.13 26.84 -29.63
CA VAL A 71 -6.38 28.02 -30.47
C VAL A 71 -7.87 28.35 -30.40
N VAL A 72 -8.24 29.42 -29.71
CA VAL A 72 -9.61 29.92 -29.66
C VAL A 72 -9.88 30.74 -30.91
N GLN A 73 -10.84 30.30 -31.72
CA GLN A 73 -11.12 30.86 -33.04
C GLN A 73 -12.36 31.75 -33.07
N SER A 74 -13.31 31.54 -32.15
CA SER A 74 -14.55 32.32 -32.05
C SER A 74 -15.09 32.30 -30.60
N ASN A 75 -16.41 32.40 -30.41
CA ASN A 75 -17.05 32.49 -29.10
C ASN A 75 -17.06 31.12 -28.38
N ALA A 76 -15.90 30.71 -27.85
CA ALA A 76 -15.75 29.54 -27.00
C ALA A 76 -16.05 29.88 -25.53
N LEU A 77 -16.54 28.91 -24.75
CA LEU A 77 -16.44 28.92 -23.29
C LEU A 77 -15.81 27.60 -22.86
N ILE A 78 -14.78 27.70 -22.02
CA ILE A 78 -14.02 26.59 -21.48
C ILE A 78 -14.14 26.69 -19.97
N THR A 79 -14.93 25.85 -19.32
CA THR A 79 -15.34 26.05 -17.92
C THR A 79 -15.26 24.79 -17.07
N SER A 80 -14.95 24.94 -15.79
CA SER A 80 -15.00 23.83 -14.84
C SER A 80 -16.43 23.32 -14.66
N LEU A 81 -16.60 21.99 -14.66
CA LEU A 81 -17.91 21.35 -14.47
C LEU A 81 -18.51 21.57 -13.07
N ARG A 82 -17.64 21.88 -12.11
CA ARG A 82 -17.96 22.13 -10.69
C ARG A 82 -17.40 23.50 -10.28
N PRO A 83 -17.93 24.14 -9.22
CA PRO A 83 -17.33 25.34 -8.63
C PRO A 83 -15.84 25.16 -8.32
N ALA A 84 -15.05 26.22 -8.47
CA ALA A 84 -13.59 26.21 -8.34
C ALA A 84 -13.12 26.17 -6.86
N LYS A 85 -13.81 25.41 -6.00
CA LYS A 85 -13.62 25.40 -4.54
C LYS A 85 -12.17 25.17 -4.12
N LYS A 86 -11.47 24.21 -4.74
CA LYS A 86 -10.05 23.96 -4.41
C LYS A 86 -9.16 25.20 -4.59
N LEU A 87 -9.44 26.03 -5.59
CA LEU A 87 -8.74 27.30 -5.79
C LEU A 87 -9.17 28.33 -4.76
N ILE A 88 -10.49 28.50 -4.63
CA ILE A 88 -11.10 29.52 -3.76
C ILE A 88 -10.70 29.32 -2.30
N ASP A 89 -10.72 28.08 -1.81
CA ASP A 89 -10.44 27.74 -0.42
C ASP A 89 -8.93 27.82 -0.10
N ALA A 90 -8.07 27.38 -1.02
CA ALA A 90 -6.61 27.53 -0.89
C ALA A 90 -6.20 29.02 -0.89
N ILE A 91 -6.70 29.80 -1.85
CA ILE A 91 -6.45 31.24 -1.96
C ILE A 91 -7.01 31.99 -0.74
N LYS A 92 -8.19 31.61 -0.23
CA LYS A 92 -8.71 32.13 1.05
C LYS A 92 -7.77 31.87 2.23
N LYS A 93 -7.22 30.65 2.32
CA LYS A 93 -6.32 30.23 3.40
C LYS A 93 -4.98 30.95 3.36
N SER A 94 -4.37 31.10 2.18
CA SER A 94 -3.06 31.74 2.00
C SER A 94 -3.10 33.27 1.95
N ASN A 95 -4.29 33.84 1.72
CA ASN A 95 -4.51 35.24 1.38
C ASN A 95 -3.67 35.74 0.18
N SER A 96 -3.16 34.84 -0.67
CA SER A 96 -2.25 35.14 -1.78
C SER A 96 -2.72 34.41 -3.05
N ILE A 97 -2.35 34.93 -4.21
CA ILE A 97 -2.64 34.30 -5.51
C ILE A 97 -1.57 34.67 -6.53
N SER A 98 -1.22 33.73 -7.40
CA SER A 98 -0.62 34.06 -8.69
C SER A 98 -1.36 33.37 -9.84
N ILE A 99 -1.44 34.03 -10.98
CA ILE A 99 -2.02 33.49 -12.23
C ILE A 99 -0.95 33.64 -13.31
N GLU A 100 -0.47 32.52 -13.85
CA GLU A 100 0.41 32.43 -15.00
C GLU A 100 -0.42 32.07 -16.25
N ALA A 101 -0.13 32.74 -17.38
CA ALA A 101 -0.59 32.33 -18.69
C ALA A 101 0.52 32.51 -19.74
N TRP A 102 0.81 31.46 -20.50
CA TRP A 102 1.53 31.57 -21.78
C TRP A 102 0.50 31.68 -22.89
N LEU A 103 0.51 32.80 -23.61
CA LEU A 103 -0.55 33.12 -24.57
C LEU A 103 -0.05 33.88 -25.80
N ARG A 104 -0.83 33.79 -26.89
CA ARG A 104 -0.71 34.65 -28.07
C ARG A 104 -2.08 35.26 -28.34
N SER A 105 -2.25 36.57 -28.13
CA SER A 105 -3.52 37.20 -28.51
C SER A 105 -3.63 37.31 -30.04
N ALA A 106 -4.82 37.08 -30.59
CA ALA A 106 -5.06 37.17 -32.03
C ALA A 106 -4.95 38.61 -32.57
N ASN A 107 -5.20 39.63 -31.73
CA ASN A 107 -5.07 41.05 -32.05
C ASN A 107 -5.10 41.91 -30.77
N ASP A 108 -4.71 43.17 -30.88
CA ASP A 108 -4.64 44.20 -29.83
C ASP A 108 -5.90 45.09 -29.73
N SER A 109 -7.02 44.67 -30.33
CA SER A 109 -8.27 45.47 -30.37
C SER A 109 -9.40 44.95 -29.47
N GLN A 110 -9.27 43.73 -28.94
CA GLN A 110 -10.27 43.08 -28.08
C GLN A 110 -10.45 43.84 -26.76
N ALA A 111 -11.69 44.19 -26.37
CA ALA A 111 -11.97 45.05 -25.22
C ALA A 111 -13.10 44.49 -24.36
N GLY A 112 -13.15 44.84 -23.06
CA GLY A 112 -14.29 44.45 -22.19
C GLY A 112 -14.04 44.34 -20.69
N PRO A 113 -12.85 43.99 -20.18
CA PRO A 113 -11.82 43.17 -20.84
C PRO A 113 -12.41 41.91 -21.45
N SER A 114 -11.84 41.39 -22.54
CA SER A 114 -12.05 39.99 -22.93
C SER A 114 -11.35 39.06 -21.92
N ARG A 115 -11.95 37.91 -21.60
CA ARG A 115 -11.50 37.07 -20.48
C ARG A 115 -10.46 36.04 -20.93
N ILE A 116 -9.27 36.10 -20.36
CA ILE A 116 -8.23 35.09 -20.57
C ILE A 116 -8.42 33.97 -19.53
N VAL A 117 -8.48 34.36 -18.25
CA VAL A 117 -8.77 33.49 -17.09
C VAL A 117 -9.76 34.22 -16.18
N SER A 118 -10.82 33.56 -15.73
CA SER A 118 -11.82 34.17 -14.83
C SER A 118 -12.39 33.17 -13.82
N ILE A 119 -12.60 33.61 -12.59
CA ILE A 119 -13.43 32.92 -11.59
C ILE A 119 -14.56 33.87 -11.24
N SER A 120 -15.75 33.66 -11.79
CA SER A 120 -16.84 34.63 -11.82
C SER A 120 -18.21 33.99 -11.98
N ALA A 121 -19.25 34.79 -11.73
CA ALA A 121 -20.62 34.47 -12.12
C ALA A 121 -21.03 35.22 -13.41
N ASP A 122 -20.61 36.48 -13.57
CA ASP A 122 -21.08 37.37 -14.64
C ASP A 122 -20.13 38.59 -14.86
N PRO A 123 -20.38 39.48 -15.84
CA PRO A 123 -19.55 40.65 -16.14
C PRO A 123 -19.45 41.73 -15.05
N SER A 124 -20.16 41.58 -13.93
CA SER A 124 -20.17 42.48 -12.77
C SER A 124 -19.82 41.81 -11.43
N ASN A 125 -19.92 40.47 -11.32
CA ASN A 125 -19.65 39.72 -10.09
C ASN A 125 -18.56 38.65 -10.30
N ARG A 126 -17.41 38.84 -9.64
CA ARG A 126 -16.24 37.95 -9.77
C ARG A 126 -15.47 37.75 -8.47
N ASN A 127 -14.66 36.69 -8.42
CA ASN A 127 -13.56 36.51 -7.47
C ASN A 127 -12.27 37.07 -8.08
N VAL A 128 -11.94 36.68 -9.32
CA VAL A 128 -10.78 37.20 -10.07
C VAL A 128 -10.99 37.12 -11.59
N THR A 129 -10.39 38.03 -12.35
CA THR A 129 -10.26 37.96 -13.80
C THR A 129 -8.90 38.49 -14.23
N LEU A 130 -8.16 37.73 -15.02
CA LEU A 130 -7.10 38.20 -15.92
C LEU A 130 -7.71 38.36 -17.32
N GLY A 131 -7.69 39.57 -17.87
CA GLY A 131 -8.26 39.86 -19.18
C GLY A 131 -7.41 40.81 -20.03
N GLN A 132 -7.81 40.95 -21.29
CA GLN A 132 -7.25 41.91 -22.23
C GLN A 132 -8.23 43.07 -22.42
N ASP A 133 -7.76 44.30 -22.33
CA ASP A 133 -8.49 45.48 -22.82
C ASP A 133 -7.59 46.23 -23.81
N LYS A 134 -7.93 46.12 -25.09
CA LYS A 134 -7.17 46.59 -26.24
C LYS A 134 -5.71 46.08 -26.21
N ASP A 135 -4.77 46.98 -26.01
CA ASP A 135 -3.32 46.77 -26.08
C ASP A 135 -2.67 46.55 -24.69
N PHE A 136 -3.46 46.28 -23.65
CA PHE A 136 -2.98 45.98 -22.30
C PHE A 136 -3.78 44.88 -21.59
N TYR A 137 -3.20 44.33 -20.53
CA TYR A 137 -3.84 43.41 -19.59
C TYR A 137 -4.48 44.17 -18.42
N ASP A 138 -5.76 43.86 -18.15
CA ASP A 138 -6.55 44.34 -17.00
C ASP A 138 -6.81 43.17 -16.04
N VAL A 139 -6.42 43.31 -14.77
CA VAL A 139 -6.68 42.32 -13.72
C VAL A 139 -7.62 42.88 -12.67
N ARG A 140 -8.80 42.29 -12.57
CA ARG A 140 -9.82 42.62 -11.59
C ARG A 140 -9.84 41.55 -10.51
N LEU A 141 -9.56 41.93 -9.27
CA LEU A 141 -9.39 41.01 -8.16
C LEU A 141 -10.31 41.44 -7.01
N ARG A 142 -11.31 40.63 -6.68
CA ARG A 142 -12.16 40.87 -5.53
C ARG A 142 -11.40 40.58 -4.25
N THR A 143 -11.55 41.45 -3.27
CA THR A 143 -11.04 41.35 -1.91
C THR A 143 -12.05 42.04 -0.99
N THR A 144 -11.85 42.02 0.32
CA THR A 144 -12.62 42.86 1.25
C THR A 144 -12.36 44.36 1.10
N GLY A 145 -11.34 44.79 0.34
CA GLY A 145 -11.03 46.20 0.05
C GLY A 145 -11.38 46.68 -1.36
N THR A 146 -12.07 45.87 -2.17
CA THR A 146 -12.52 46.21 -3.54
C THR A 146 -14.03 45.96 -3.65
N ASP A 147 -14.65 46.43 -4.73
CA ASP A 147 -16.06 46.11 -5.01
C ASP A 147 -16.28 44.63 -5.44
N ARG A 148 -17.54 44.25 -5.68
CA ARG A 148 -17.93 42.90 -6.15
C ARG A 148 -17.39 42.55 -7.54
N ASN A 149 -16.97 43.56 -8.31
CA ASN A 149 -16.42 43.43 -9.65
C ASN A 149 -14.88 43.41 -9.65
N GLY A 150 -14.24 43.50 -8.48
CA GLY A 150 -12.78 43.54 -8.34
C GLY A 150 -12.15 44.87 -8.75
N LEU A 151 -12.86 45.98 -8.59
CA LEU A 151 -12.37 47.35 -8.83
C LEU A 151 -11.93 48.04 -7.52
N PRO A 152 -10.90 48.92 -7.55
CA PRO A 152 -10.10 49.30 -8.71
C PRO A 152 -9.19 48.17 -9.21
N SER A 153 -8.98 48.12 -10.53
CA SER A 153 -8.22 47.04 -11.16
C SER A 153 -6.72 47.33 -11.26
N THR A 154 -5.92 46.28 -11.43
CA THR A 154 -4.48 46.39 -11.71
C THR A 154 -4.28 46.27 -13.21
N ASN A 155 -3.76 47.33 -13.84
CA ASN A 155 -3.58 47.41 -15.29
C ASN A 155 -2.08 47.39 -15.64
N SER A 156 -1.72 46.69 -16.70
CA SER A 156 -0.41 46.91 -17.35
C SER A 156 -0.43 48.19 -18.19
N PRO A 157 0.74 48.80 -18.50
CA PRO A 157 0.82 49.93 -19.42
C PRO A 157 0.20 49.61 -20.78
N LYS A 158 -0.35 50.62 -21.46
CA LYS A 158 -0.76 50.50 -22.88
C LYS A 158 0.41 50.00 -23.73
N ARG A 159 0.12 49.15 -24.71
CA ARG A 159 1.08 48.42 -25.57
C ARG A 159 1.93 47.37 -24.83
N SER A 160 1.52 46.91 -23.65
CA SER A 160 2.17 45.76 -22.99
C SER A 160 1.77 44.42 -23.60
N LEU A 161 0.58 44.34 -24.19
CA LEU A 161 0.09 43.14 -24.87
C LEU A 161 0.75 42.99 -26.25
N GLN A 162 1.03 41.75 -26.64
CA GLN A 162 1.72 41.42 -27.87
C GLN A 162 1.02 40.26 -28.59
N THR A 163 1.09 40.23 -29.92
CA THR A 163 0.51 39.18 -30.79
C THR A 163 1.50 38.05 -31.11
N LYS A 164 2.68 38.07 -30.49
CA LYS A 164 3.57 36.89 -30.38
C LYS A 164 3.29 36.14 -29.08
N LEU A 165 3.82 34.92 -28.96
CA LEU A 165 3.80 34.18 -27.70
C LEU A 165 4.47 35.01 -26.60
N SER A 166 3.72 35.22 -25.52
CA SER A 166 4.09 36.08 -24.39
C SER A 166 3.82 35.35 -23.07
N HIS A 167 4.66 35.57 -22.07
CA HIS A 167 4.47 35.04 -20.72
C HIS A 167 3.87 36.12 -19.83
N VAL A 168 2.65 35.92 -19.33
CA VAL A 168 1.93 36.90 -18.51
C VAL A 168 1.73 36.32 -17.12
N VAL A 169 2.21 37.00 -16.09
CA VAL A 169 2.01 36.57 -14.70
C VAL A 169 1.44 37.71 -13.87
N PHE A 170 0.27 37.48 -13.28
CA PHE A 170 -0.27 38.32 -12.21
C PHE A 170 0.07 37.72 -10.85
N VAL A 171 0.50 38.56 -9.90
CA VAL A 171 0.82 38.17 -8.53
C VAL A 171 0.12 39.11 -7.55
N ARG A 172 -0.51 38.56 -6.51
CA ARG A 172 -0.95 39.31 -5.32
C ARG A 172 -0.45 38.65 -4.04
N ASP A 173 0.28 39.42 -3.24
CA ASP A 173 0.81 39.00 -1.93
C ASP A 173 -0.20 39.19 -0.79
N ALA A 174 0.01 38.49 0.33
CA ALA A 174 -0.83 38.60 1.53
C ALA A 174 -0.93 40.03 2.10
N GLY A 175 0.04 40.91 1.82
CA GLY A 175 0.01 42.34 2.16
C GLY A 175 -0.87 43.20 1.26
N GLY A 176 -1.37 42.64 0.15
CA GLY A 176 -2.21 43.32 -0.83
C GLY A 176 -1.45 44.03 -1.95
N THR A 177 -0.14 43.85 -2.09
CA THR A 177 0.58 44.32 -3.29
C THR A 177 0.11 43.51 -4.49
N THR A 178 -0.25 44.16 -5.59
CA THR A 178 -0.46 43.50 -6.89
C THR A 178 0.68 43.81 -7.84
N THR A 179 1.06 42.85 -8.68
CA THR A 179 2.14 43.00 -9.66
C THR A 179 1.76 42.27 -10.95
N ILE A 180 2.04 42.88 -12.11
CA ILE A 180 1.93 42.23 -13.42
C ILE A 180 3.32 42.13 -14.03
N TYR A 181 3.66 40.94 -14.49
CA TYR A 181 4.86 40.65 -15.27
C TYR A 181 4.46 40.28 -16.70
N VAL A 182 5.27 40.71 -17.67
CA VAL A 182 5.21 40.30 -19.07
C VAL A 182 6.62 39.93 -19.51
N ASP A 183 6.80 38.75 -20.11
CA ASP A 183 8.09 38.20 -20.55
C ASP A 183 9.16 38.27 -19.42
N GLY A 184 8.80 37.77 -18.23
CA GLY A 184 9.63 37.78 -17.01
C GLY A 184 9.80 39.16 -16.34
N LYS A 185 9.42 40.26 -16.99
CA LYS A 185 9.67 41.63 -16.51
C LYS A 185 8.44 42.22 -15.85
N GLN A 186 8.61 42.80 -14.66
CA GLN A 186 7.56 43.58 -14.00
C GLN A 186 7.19 44.80 -14.85
N VAL A 187 5.94 44.89 -15.31
CA VAL A 187 5.41 46.02 -16.10
C VAL A 187 4.44 46.91 -15.32
N ALA A 188 3.81 46.39 -14.26
CA ALA A 188 2.95 47.18 -13.38
C ALA A 188 3.01 46.70 -11.92
N ARG A 189 2.72 47.63 -11.00
CA ARG A 189 2.53 47.37 -9.58
C ARG A 189 1.37 48.20 -9.06
N GLY A 190 0.48 47.60 -8.29
CA GLY A 190 -0.70 48.22 -7.71
C GLY A 190 -0.98 47.73 -6.30
N LYS A 191 -2.21 47.92 -5.82
CA LYS A 191 -2.64 47.47 -4.50
C LYS A 191 -4.11 47.01 -4.49
N ALA A 192 -4.35 45.80 -4.02
CA ALA A 192 -5.66 45.24 -3.69
C ALA A 192 -5.65 44.88 -2.19
N SER A 193 -6.09 45.83 -1.36
CA SER A 193 -6.01 45.72 0.11
C SER A 193 -7.09 44.78 0.66
N GLY A 194 -6.88 44.25 1.88
CA GLY A 194 -7.83 43.37 2.54
C GLY A 194 -7.52 41.88 2.29
N ASN A 195 -8.55 41.04 2.31
CA ASN A 195 -8.39 39.59 2.14
C ASN A 195 -9.48 38.96 1.28
N PHE A 196 -9.37 37.64 1.04
CA PHE A 196 -10.27 36.89 0.16
C PHE A 196 -11.48 36.23 0.85
N SER A 197 -11.74 36.52 2.13
CA SER A 197 -12.87 35.91 2.86
C SER A 197 -14.23 36.07 2.16
N ASN A 198 -14.41 37.21 1.47
CA ASN A 198 -15.60 37.56 0.71
C ASN A 198 -15.69 36.94 -0.70
N TRP A 199 -14.77 36.05 -1.09
CA TRP A 199 -14.89 35.26 -2.31
C TRP A 199 -16.06 34.28 -2.25
N ASP A 200 -16.79 34.16 -3.35
CA ASP A 200 -17.93 33.27 -3.47
C ASP A 200 -17.48 31.86 -3.86
N GLY A 201 -17.82 30.85 -3.05
CA GLY A 201 -17.46 29.45 -3.24
C GLY A 201 -18.27 28.70 -4.31
N SER A 202 -19.25 29.35 -4.94
CA SER A 202 -20.06 28.79 -6.02
C SER A 202 -19.50 29.06 -7.43
N TYR A 203 -18.60 30.03 -7.57
CA TYR A 203 -18.11 30.45 -8.88
C TYR A 203 -17.21 29.38 -9.52
N ARG A 204 -17.30 29.27 -10.85
CA ARG A 204 -16.54 28.32 -11.67
C ARG A 204 -15.30 28.98 -12.26
N LEU A 205 -14.31 28.19 -12.63
CA LEU A 205 -13.18 28.65 -13.42
C LEU A 205 -13.58 28.63 -14.90
N ALA A 206 -13.32 29.73 -15.61
CA ALA A 206 -13.53 29.89 -17.03
C ALA A 206 -12.25 30.40 -17.72
N LEU A 207 -11.96 29.85 -18.90
CA LEU A 207 -10.94 30.34 -19.82
C LEU A 207 -11.59 30.87 -21.10
N ALA A 208 -10.91 31.81 -21.74
CA ALA A 208 -11.29 32.43 -23.01
C ALA A 208 -12.65 33.19 -23.05
N ASN A 209 -13.41 33.24 -21.95
CA ASN A 209 -14.70 33.94 -21.90
C ASN A 209 -15.21 34.20 -20.47
N GLU A 210 -16.29 34.96 -20.38
CA GLU A 210 -17.12 35.07 -19.19
C GLU A 210 -18.18 33.94 -19.19
N MET A 211 -18.70 33.58 -18.02
CA MET A 211 -19.76 32.56 -17.89
C MET A 211 -21.01 32.87 -18.74
N THR A 212 -21.27 34.15 -18.99
CA THR A 212 -22.36 34.69 -19.82
C THR A 212 -22.06 34.74 -21.33
N LYS A 213 -20.84 34.36 -21.76
CA LYS A 213 -20.39 34.27 -23.16
C LYS A 213 -20.38 35.57 -23.97
N ASP A 214 -20.45 36.73 -23.30
CA ASP A 214 -20.43 38.08 -23.88
C ASP A 214 -19.05 38.75 -23.87
N ARG A 215 -18.02 38.10 -23.31
CA ARG A 215 -16.64 38.64 -23.21
C ARG A 215 -15.57 37.69 -23.78
N PRO A 216 -15.77 37.17 -25.01
CA PRO A 216 -14.85 36.21 -25.60
C PRO A 216 -13.45 36.82 -25.80
N TRP A 217 -12.43 36.00 -25.58
CA TRP A 217 -11.04 36.26 -25.91
C TRP A 217 -10.60 35.30 -27.01
N ILE A 218 -9.97 35.84 -28.06
CA ILE A 218 -9.54 35.10 -29.25
C ILE A 218 -8.00 35.10 -29.28
N GLY A 219 -7.41 33.93 -29.44
CA GLY A 219 -5.96 33.73 -29.39
C GLY A 219 -5.57 32.30 -29.05
N GLU A 220 -4.30 32.09 -28.75
CA GLU A 220 -3.75 30.78 -28.37
C GLU A 220 -3.42 30.78 -26.87
N LEU A 221 -3.85 29.75 -26.14
CA LEU A 221 -3.36 29.45 -24.79
C LEU A 221 -2.43 28.24 -24.87
N HIS A 222 -1.20 28.42 -24.41
CA HIS A 222 -0.13 27.41 -24.41
C HIS A 222 0.13 26.86 -23.00
N ARG A 223 -0.21 27.63 -21.96
CA ARG A 223 -0.23 27.19 -20.56
C ARG A 223 -1.11 28.12 -19.75
N VAL A 224 -1.86 27.60 -18.78
CA VAL A 224 -2.51 28.38 -17.71
C VAL A 224 -2.24 27.70 -16.38
N ALA A 225 -1.70 28.42 -15.40
CA ALA A 225 -1.44 27.91 -14.06
C ALA A 225 -1.90 28.89 -12.98
N ILE A 226 -2.47 28.37 -11.90
CA ILE A 226 -2.96 29.16 -10.77
C ILE A 226 -2.26 28.66 -9.50
N TYR A 227 -1.82 29.57 -8.65
CA TYR A 227 -1.08 29.32 -7.42
C TYR A 227 -1.80 29.98 -6.24
N ASP A 228 -1.81 29.35 -5.07
CA ASP A 228 -2.24 29.94 -3.80
C ASP A 228 -1.16 30.82 -3.16
N GLN A 229 0.03 30.92 -3.74
CA GLN A 229 1.14 31.72 -3.21
C GLN A 229 1.52 32.86 -4.16
N ALA A 230 2.19 33.88 -3.60
CA ALA A 230 2.73 34.98 -4.38
C ALA A 230 4.09 34.59 -4.96
N LEU A 231 4.18 34.42 -6.29
CA LEU A 231 5.42 34.08 -6.96
C LEU A 231 6.46 35.20 -6.77
N ALA A 232 7.63 34.83 -6.23
CA ALA A 232 8.76 35.75 -6.13
C ALA A 232 9.23 36.17 -7.53
N ARG A 233 9.77 37.39 -7.66
CA ARG A 233 10.28 37.91 -8.94
C ARG A 233 11.24 36.94 -9.64
N GLN A 234 12.17 36.35 -8.88
CA GLN A 234 13.13 35.38 -9.40
C GLN A 234 12.44 34.11 -9.94
N GLU A 235 11.32 33.70 -9.34
CA GLU A 235 10.54 32.56 -9.83
C GLU A 235 9.82 32.88 -11.13
N VAL A 236 9.26 34.09 -11.26
CA VAL A 236 8.67 34.55 -12.53
C VAL A 236 9.73 34.65 -13.64
N GLU A 237 10.93 35.15 -13.31
CA GLU A 237 12.07 35.19 -14.23
C GLU A 237 12.56 33.76 -14.59
N ARG A 238 12.54 32.79 -13.67
CA ARG A 238 12.85 31.37 -13.94
C ARG A 238 11.79 30.70 -14.84
N LEU A 239 10.50 30.87 -14.54
CA LEU A 239 9.40 30.33 -15.34
C LEU A 239 9.42 30.89 -16.76
N PHE A 240 9.75 32.18 -16.92
CA PHE A 240 9.96 32.77 -18.25
C PHE A 240 11.16 32.17 -18.98
N ALA A 241 12.32 32.04 -18.30
CA ALA A 241 13.55 31.55 -18.88
C ALA A 241 13.51 30.06 -19.27
N ALA A 242 12.71 29.25 -18.57
CA ALA A 242 12.40 27.88 -18.96
C ALA A 242 11.63 27.83 -20.29
N GLY A 243 10.72 28.79 -20.51
CA GLY A 243 9.84 28.77 -21.67
C GLY A 243 8.79 27.65 -21.59
N VAL A 244 7.82 27.66 -22.51
CA VAL A 244 6.74 26.66 -22.47
C VAL A 244 7.25 25.22 -22.66
N GLU A 245 8.31 25.02 -23.45
CA GLU A 245 8.79 23.68 -23.83
C GLU A 245 9.65 22.97 -22.77
N THR A 246 10.32 23.66 -21.85
CA THR A 246 11.09 22.97 -20.78
C THR A 246 10.34 22.85 -19.46
N LEU A 247 9.18 23.51 -19.32
CA LEU A 247 8.27 23.35 -18.18
C LEU A 247 7.49 22.01 -18.19
N TYR A 248 7.76 21.13 -19.17
CA TYR A 248 7.26 19.75 -19.23
C TYR A 248 8.08 18.76 -18.37
N ALA A 249 9.20 19.20 -17.77
CA ALA A 249 10.06 18.36 -16.95
C ALA A 249 9.81 18.55 -15.44
N PHE A 250 8.65 18.10 -14.95
CA PHE A 250 8.61 17.57 -13.57
C PHE A 250 9.27 16.19 -13.58
N PRO A 251 10.18 15.86 -12.65
CA PRO A 251 10.64 14.49 -12.51
C PRO A 251 9.44 13.61 -12.12
N PRO A 252 9.07 12.58 -12.89
CA PRO A 252 7.96 11.72 -12.53
C PRO A 252 8.32 10.96 -11.25
N GLN A 253 7.60 11.24 -10.15
CA GLN A 253 7.64 10.34 -9.01
C GLN A 253 7.05 8.98 -9.42
N ALA A 254 7.63 7.91 -8.89
CA ALA A 254 7.32 6.54 -9.26
C ALA A 254 5.91 6.12 -8.79
N GLY A 255 4.88 6.48 -9.55
CA GLY A 255 3.50 6.18 -9.19
C GLY A 255 2.44 6.80 -10.11
N VAL A 256 2.37 6.35 -11.37
CA VAL A 256 1.14 5.97 -12.13
C VAL A 256 1.43 5.94 -13.65
N ALA A 257 1.17 4.77 -14.27
CA ALA A 257 0.88 4.55 -15.69
C ALA A 257 1.82 5.10 -16.78
N ASN A 258 2.97 4.44 -16.98
CA ASN A 258 3.32 4.03 -18.34
C ASN A 258 2.27 3.00 -18.79
N PHE A 259 1.33 3.38 -19.67
CA PHE A 259 0.29 2.47 -20.16
C PHE A 259 0.86 1.13 -20.73
N PRO A 260 1.96 1.13 -21.50
CA PRO A 260 2.60 -0.12 -21.94
C PRO A 260 3.18 -0.95 -20.78
N SER A 261 3.96 -0.33 -19.90
CA SER A 261 4.63 -1.03 -18.79
C SER A 261 3.67 -1.60 -17.74
N GLN A 262 2.52 -0.95 -17.54
CA GLN A 262 1.40 -1.48 -16.75
C GLN A 262 0.70 -2.64 -17.45
N THR A 263 0.51 -2.57 -18.77
CA THR A 263 -0.07 -3.69 -19.54
C THR A 263 0.74 -4.97 -19.35
N PHE A 264 2.08 -4.88 -19.39
CA PHE A 264 2.93 -6.03 -19.12
C PHE A 264 2.76 -6.56 -17.69
N ASN A 265 2.93 -5.72 -16.67
CA ASN A 265 2.91 -6.14 -15.27
C ASN A 265 1.55 -6.63 -14.77
N ILE A 266 0.44 -6.09 -15.28
CA ILE A 266 -0.92 -6.41 -14.82
C ILE A 266 -1.56 -7.53 -15.65
N HIS A 267 -1.17 -7.70 -16.92
CA HIS A 267 -1.85 -8.63 -17.82
C HIS A 267 -0.96 -9.67 -18.51
N VAL A 268 0.34 -9.43 -18.71
CA VAL A 268 1.24 -10.38 -19.42
C VAL A 268 2.05 -11.21 -18.44
N ALA A 269 2.75 -10.56 -17.50
CA ALA A 269 3.56 -11.23 -16.49
C ALA A 269 2.76 -12.25 -15.65
N PRO A 270 1.48 -11.99 -15.26
CA PRO A 270 0.63 -13.00 -14.64
C PRO A 270 0.36 -14.24 -15.50
N LEU A 271 0.19 -14.08 -16.82
CA LEU A 271 -0.05 -15.21 -17.72
C LEU A 271 1.22 -16.06 -17.89
N LEU A 272 2.38 -15.42 -18.06
CA LEU A 272 3.67 -16.11 -18.10
C LEU A 272 3.94 -16.85 -16.78
N ALA A 273 3.75 -16.19 -15.64
CA ALA A 273 3.93 -16.77 -14.31
C ALA A 273 3.01 -17.97 -14.02
N LYS A 274 1.74 -17.88 -14.44
CA LYS A 274 0.72 -18.91 -14.22
C LYS A 274 0.90 -20.12 -15.14
N HIS A 275 1.20 -19.89 -16.42
CA HIS A 275 1.12 -20.90 -17.47
C HIS A 275 2.46 -21.36 -18.05
N CYS A 276 3.53 -20.56 -17.95
CA CYS A 276 4.80 -20.82 -18.64
C CYS A 276 5.98 -21.12 -17.69
N LEU A 277 6.08 -20.42 -16.56
CA LEU A 277 7.24 -20.52 -15.66
C LEU A 277 7.33 -21.83 -14.86
N GLU A 278 6.33 -22.71 -14.94
CA GLU A 278 6.43 -24.09 -14.42
C GLU A 278 7.52 -24.90 -15.17
N CYS A 279 7.72 -24.62 -16.47
CA CYS A 279 8.66 -25.34 -17.35
C CYS A 279 9.77 -24.45 -17.94
N HIS A 280 9.53 -23.15 -18.07
CA HIS A 280 10.42 -22.18 -18.73
C HIS A 280 10.90 -21.09 -17.76
N ASP A 281 11.55 -21.48 -16.67
CA ASP A 281 12.26 -20.57 -15.76
C ASP A 281 13.77 -20.84 -15.78
N SER A 282 14.54 -20.06 -15.00
CA SER A 282 16.00 -20.16 -14.95
C SER A 282 16.54 -21.52 -14.50
N ALA A 283 15.74 -22.36 -13.83
CA ALA A 283 16.15 -23.66 -13.31
C ALA A 283 15.79 -24.82 -14.26
N ILE A 284 14.54 -24.89 -14.74
CA ILE A 284 14.05 -26.02 -15.53
C ILE A 284 14.40 -25.86 -17.02
N ARG A 285 14.36 -24.63 -17.55
CA ARG A 285 14.75 -24.26 -18.94
C ARG A 285 14.32 -25.28 -20.02
N SER A 286 13.06 -25.70 -20.02
CA SER A 286 12.57 -26.66 -21.02
C SER A 286 12.78 -26.14 -22.44
N GLY A 287 13.46 -26.91 -23.29
CA GLY A 287 13.85 -26.47 -24.65
C GLY A 287 14.80 -25.28 -24.64
N GLY A 288 15.67 -25.16 -23.64
CA GLY A 288 16.67 -24.09 -23.46
C GLY A 288 16.09 -22.75 -23.00
N LEU A 289 14.78 -22.57 -23.08
CA LEU A 289 14.07 -21.30 -22.90
C LEU A 289 13.82 -20.96 -21.42
N ASP A 290 14.17 -19.74 -21.03
CA ASP A 290 13.83 -19.12 -19.75
C ASP A 290 12.99 -17.85 -20.02
N LEU A 291 11.71 -17.89 -19.64
CA LEU A 291 10.76 -16.78 -19.73
C LEU A 291 10.65 -15.99 -18.41
N SER A 292 11.36 -16.39 -17.35
CA SER A 292 11.33 -15.68 -16.08
C SER A 292 12.16 -14.39 -16.12
N ARG A 293 13.25 -14.37 -16.89
CA ARG A 293 14.18 -13.23 -17.01
C ARG A 293 14.15 -12.60 -18.39
N LYS A 294 14.01 -11.27 -18.45
CA LYS A 294 13.90 -10.50 -19.71
C LYS A 294 14.97 -10.86 -20.74
N LEU A 295 16.25 -10.78 -20.35
CA LEU A 295 17.38 -11.01 -21.27
C LEU A 295 17.37 -12.44 -21.84
N ALA A 296 17.01 -13.44 -21.04
CA ALA A 296 16.94 -14.83 -21.47
C ALA A 296 15.75 -15.07 -22.41
N ALA A 297 14.57 -14.51 -22.09
CA ALA A 297 13.37 -14.62 -22.91
C ALA A 297 13.58 -14.09 -24.34
N PHE A 298 14.26 -12.96 -24.49
CA PHE A 298 14.62 -12.38 -25.79
C PHE A 298 15.82 -13.07 -26.48
N SER A 299 16.63 -13.83 -25.75
CA SER A 299 17.70 -14.67 -26.33
C SER A 299 17.15 -15.94 -26.98
N GLY A 300 15.97 -16.41 -26.55
CA GLY A 300 15.32 -17.61 -27.08
C GLY A 300 15.74 -18.91 -26.40
N GLY A 301 15.47 -20.03 -27.07
CA GLY A 301 15.79 -21.38 -26.61
C GLY A 301 16.52 -22.21 -27.66
N ASP A 302 16.47 -23.53 -27.53
CA ASP A 302 17.15 -24.47 -28.45
C ASP A 302 16.64 -24.36 -29.90
N SER A 303 15.38 -23.94 -30.07
CA SER A 303 14.75 -23.66 -31.37
C SER A 303 15.07 -22.26 -31.94
N GLY A 304 15.96 -21.49 -31.31
CA GLY A 304 16.28 -20.12 -31.67
C GLY A 304 15.39 -19.08 -30.98
N LYS A 305 15.19 -17.93 -31.63
CA LYS A 305 14.36 -16.83 -31.09
C LYS A 305 12.93 -17.29 -30.85
N VAL A 306 12.36 -16.87 -29.71
CA VAL A 306 10.99 -17.21 -29.31
C VAL A 306 10.05 -16.01 -29.33
N ILE A 307 10.58 -14.79 -29.13
CA ILE A 307 9.82 -13.53 -29.11
C ILE A 307 10.39 -12.60 -30.18
N GLU A 308 9.56 -12.16 -31.13
CA GLU A 308 9.92 -11.13 -32.12
C GLU A 308 9.04 -9.87 -31.92
N PRO A 309 9.59 -8.78 -31.35
CA PRO A 309 8.86 -7.55 -31.07
C PRO A 309 8.14 -6.94 -32.28
N GLY A 310 6.84 -6.68 -32.14
CA GLY A 310 6.05 -5.96 -33.15
C GLY A 310 5.43 -6.85 -34.23
N ASN A 311 5.69 -8.17 -34.21
CA ASN A 311 5.03 -9.13 -35.09
C ASN A 311 4.78 -10.46 -34.38
N SER A 312 3.54 -10.71 -33.93
CA SER A 312 3.17 -12.01 -33.39
C SER A 312 3.27 -13.13 -34.43
N GLY A 313 3.18 -12.82 -35.73
CA GLY A 313 3.23 -13.81 -36.82
C GLY A 313 4.62 -14.38 -37.10
N ASP A 314 5.69 -13.72 -36.62
CA ASP A 314 7.07 -14.23 -36.70
C ASP A 314 7.55 -14.76 -35.32
N SER A 315 6.70 -14.74 -34.30
CA SER A 315 7.03 -15.12 -32.92
C SER A 315 6.65 -16.58 -32.66
N LEU A 316 7.64 -17.47 -32.54
CA LEU A 316 7.42 -18.89 -32.20
C LEU A 316 6.62 -19.08 -30.88
N LEU A 317 6.71 -18.13 -29.93
CA LEU A 317 5.86 -18.10 -28.74
C LEU A 317 4.36 -18.07 -29.09
N TRP A 318 3.99 -17.25 -30.08
CA TRP A 318 2.60 -17.11 -30.51
C TRP A 318 2.14 -18.34 -31.30
N ASP A 319 2.99 -18.90 -32.17
CA ASP A 319 2.66 -20.11 -32.93
C ASP A 319 2.21 -21.23 -31.99
N LEU A 320 3.06 -21.59 -31.00
CA LEU A 320 2.81 -22.67 -30.03
C LEU A 320 1.61 -22.41 -29.10
N ILE A 321 1.31 -21.13 -28.81
CA ILE A 321 0.12 -20.74 -28.02
C ILE A 321 -1.15 -20.76 -28.88
N SER A 322 -1.04 -20.39 -30.16
CA SER A 322 -2.16 -20.37 -31.08
C SER A 322 -2.61 -21.77 -31.48
N SER A 323 -1.67 -22.72 -31.62
CA SER A 323 -1.89 -24.14 -31.93
C SER A 323 -2.31 -25.02 -30.75
N ASP A 324 -2.40 -24.47 -29.54
CA ASP A 324 -2.67 -25.20 -28.28
C ASP A 324 -1.60 -26.25 -27.91
N GLU A 325 -0.40 -26.17 -28.50
CA GLU A 325 0.74 -27.02 -28.14
C GLU A 325 1.36 -26.64 -26.78
N MET A 326 1.21 -25.38 -26.37
CA MET A 326 1.64 -24.89 -25.07
C MET A 326 0.48 -24.24 -24.27
N PRO A 327 0.37 -24.52 -22.96
CA PRO A 327 1.32 -25.27 -22.13
C PRO A 327 1.11 -26.79 -22.22
N LYS A 328 2.17 -27.52 -22.56
CA LYS A 328 2.13 -28.97 -22.81
C LYS A 328 1.63 -29.75 -21.58
N GLY A 329 0.60 -30.58 -21.77
CA GLY A 329 0.03 -31.42 -20.71
C GLY A 329 -0.84 -30.66 -19.70
N ARG A 330 -1.13 -29.38 -19.92
CA ARG A 330 -2.10 -28.58 -19.15
C ARG A 330 -3.28 -28.19 -20.06
N ALA A 331 -4.29 -27.52 -19.50
CA ALA A 331 -5.34 -26.91 -20.29
C ALA A 331 -4.78 -25.72 -21.11
N PRO A 332 -5.22 -25.50 -22.36
CA PRO A 332 -4.74 -24.38 -23.14
C PRO A 332 -5.22 -23.02 -22.62
N LEU A 333 -4.57 -21.94 -23.04
CA LEU A 333 -4.95 -20.58 -22.69
C LEU A 333 -6.34 -20.23 -23.25
N SER A 334 -7.14 -19.53 -22.46
CA SER A 334 -8.44 -19.03 -22.91
C SER A 334 -8.31 -17.97 -24.02
N PRO A 335 -9.34 -17.74 -24.85
CA PRO A 335 -9.27 -16.79 -25.97
C PRO A 335 -8.87 -15.37 -25.57
N SER A 336 -9.24 -14.89 -24.37
CA SER A 336 -8.85 -13.58 -23.84
C SER A 336 -7.39 -13.54 -23.38
N GLU A 337 -6.88 -14.61 -22.76
CA GLU A 337 -5.46 -14.74 -22.39
C GLU A 337 -4.59 -14.77 -23.67
N LYS A 338 -4.99 -15.54 -24.69
CA LYS A 338 -4.33 -15.55 -26.00
C LYS A 338 -4.33 -14.17 -26.66
N ALA A 339 -5.49 -13.48 -26.71
CA ALA A 339 -5.59 -12.14 -27.28
C ALA A 339 -4.71 -11.10 -26.57
N THR A 340 -4.54 -11.24 -25.24
CA THR A 340 -3.66 -10.40 -24.43
C THR A 340 -2.20 -10.57 -24.82
N LEU A 341 -1.71 -11.82 -24.89
CA LEU A 341 -0.32 -12.12 -25.28
C LEU A 341 -0.04 -11.71 -26.74
N ARG A 342 -0.97 -11.95 -27.66
CA ARG A 342 -0.85 -11.52 -29.05
C ARG A 342 -0.71 -10.00 -29.16
N LYS A 343 -1.62 -9.25 -28.53
CA LYS A 343 -1.59 -7.78 -28.53
C LYS A 343 -0.29 -7.24 -27.95
N TRP A 344 0.25 -7.89 -26.92
CA TRP A 344 1.55 -7.53 -26.34
C TRP A 344 2.70 -7.74 -27.32
N LEU A 345 2.77 -8.88 -28.01
CA LEU A 345 3.78 -9.14 -29.04
C LEU A 345 3.67 -8.11 -30.18
N ASP A 346 2.47 -7.92 -30.73
CA ASP A 346 2.17 -6.96 -31.81
C ASP A 346 2.44 -5.49 -31.41
N SER A 347 2.41 -5.16 -30.10
CA SER A 347 2.74 -3.82 -29.59
C SER A 347 4.21 -3.63 -29.21
N GLY A 348 5.11 -4.46 -29.74
CA GLY A 348 6.55 -4.34 -29.52
C GLY A 348 7.09 -5.10 -28.31
N ALA A 349 6.31 -6.02 -27.75
CA ALA A 349 6.69 -6.90 -26.65
C ALA A 349 7.33 -6.17 -25.44
N GLU A 350 6.82 -4.99 -25.06
CA GLU A 350 7.41 -4.22 -23.96
C GLU A 350 7.43 -5.03 -22.66
N TRP A 351 8.62 -5.12 -22.05
CA TRP A 351 8.87 -5.94 -20.87
C TRP A 351 9.48 -5.07 -19.78
N SER A 352 8.75 -4.89 -18.67
CA SER A 352 8.97 -3.81 -17.70
C SER A 352 9.60 -4.21 -16.37
N VAL A 353 9.87 -5.50 -16.14
CA VAL A 353 10.62 -6.01 -14.97
C VAL A 353 11.77 -6.92 -15.40
N GLU A 354 12.86 -7.00 -14.61
CA GLU A 354 13.98 -7.87 -14.95
C GLU A 354 13.61 -9.36 -14.77
N LEU A 355 12.94 -9.68 -13.67
CA LEU A 355 12.49 -11.01 -13.26
C LEU A 355 10.97 -11.01 -13.03
N ILE A 356 10.27 -11.98 -13.61
CA ILE A 356 8.90 -12.34 -13.24
C ILE A 356 8.98 -13.34 -12.09
N ASP A 357 8.82 -12.87 -10.86
CA ASP A 357 8.66 -13.73 -9.69
C ASP A 357 7.25 -14.34 -9.66
N PRO A 358 7.07 -15.67 -9.76
CA PRO A 358 5.76 -16.29 -9.73
C PRO A 358 4.95 -15.93 -8.49
N ALA A 359 5.57 -15.66 -7.34
CA ALA A 359 4.81 -15.29 -6.14
C ALA A 359 4.19 -13.89 -6.19
N ILE A 360 4.70 -13.00 -7.04
CA ILE A 360 4.14 -11.66 -7.23
C ILE A 360 3.00 -11.70 -8.27
N TYR A 361 3.16 -12.54 -9.31
CA TYR A 361 2.33 -12.46 -10.51
C TYR A 361 1.31 -13.60 -10.70
N LYS A 362 1.48 -14.75 -10.03
CA LYS A 362 0.59 -15.92 -10.23
C LYS A 362 -0.81 -15.75 -9.66
N HIS A 363 -0.93 -15.02 -8.56
CA HIS A 363 -2.22 -14.74 -7.92
C HIS A 363 -2.90 -13.56 -8.62
N ALA A 364 -4.24 -13.57 -8.63
CA ALA A 364 -5.00 -12.54 -9.32
C ALA A 364 -4.69 -11.14 -8.74
N VAL A 365 -4.69 -10.13 -9.61
CA VAL A 365 -4.56 -8.73 -9.20
C VAL A 365 -5.89 -8.31 -8.55
N HIS A 366 -5.86 -8.06 -7.25
CA HIS A 366 -7.02 -7.60 -6.46
C HIS A 366 -7.04 -6.07 -6.30
N SER A 367 -6.15 -5.34 -6.99
CA SER A 367 -5.92 -3.88 -6.88
C SER A 367 -7.11 -2.92 -7.18
N GLY A 368 -8.33 -3.45 -7.25
CA GLY A 368 -9.61 -2.70 -7.28
C GLY A 368 -10.63 -3.12 -6.22
N ASP A 369 -10.44 -4.25 -5.52
CA ASP A 369 -11.43 -4.78 -4.57
C ASP A 369 -11.28 -4.13 -3.19
N ILE A 370 -12.36 -3.54 -2.70
CA ILE A 370 -12.40 -2.84 -1.42
C ILE A 370 -13.09 -3.71 -0.37
N TRP A 371 -12.27 -4.24 0.53
CA TRP A 371 -12.67 -5.17 1.57
C TRP A 371 -12.78 -4.47 2.93
N LEU A 372 -14.00 -4.41 3.48
CA LEU A 372 -14.21 -3.92 4.84
C LEU A 372 -13.62 -4.90 5.86
N GLN A 373 -12.53 -4.52 6.51
CA GLN A 373 -11.89 -5.37 7.51
C GLN A 373 -12.67 -5.34 8.83
N ARG A 374 -13.36 -6.44 9.16
CA ARG A 374 -13.90 -6.69 10.50
C ARG A 374 -12.75 -6.83 11.49
N LEU A 375 -12.97 -6.48 12.76
CA LEU A 375 -12.07 -6.87 13.84
C LEU A 375 -12.13 -8.39 14.02
N THR A 376 -10.97 -9.05 14.01
CA THR A 376 -10.85 -10.45 14.49
C THR A 376 -11.32 -10.57 15.94
N ILE A 377 -11.63 -11.78 16.43
CA ILE A 377 -12.01 -12.04 17.82
C ILE A 377 -10.95 -11.47 18.78
N ALA A 378 -9.67 -11.65 18.47
CA ALA A 378 -8.57 -11.09 19.26
C ALA A 378 -8.60 -9.55 19.28
N GLU A 379 -8.74 -8.91 18.12
CA GLU A 379 -8.80 -7.45 18.02
C GLU A 379 -10.06 -6.86 18.67
N TYR A 380 -11.18 -7.58 18.62
CA TYR A 380 -12.43 -7.19 19.30
C TYR A 380 -12.27 -7.23 20.82
N ILE A 381 -11.67 -8.30 21.36
CA ILE A 381 -11.36 -8.43 22.80
C ILE A 381 -10.46 -7.27 23.26
N GLU A 382 -9.35 -7.02 22.56
CA GLU A 382 -8.43 -5.93 22.93
C GLU A 382 -9.03 -4.53 22.70
N THR A 383 -9.90 -4.37 21.71
CA THR A 383 -10.65 -3.12 21.49
C THR A 383 -11.62 -2.86 22.65
N VAL A 384 -12.39 -3.86 23.09
CA VAL A 384 -13.31 -3.73 24.24
C VAL A 384 -12.51 -3.43 25.51
N ARG A 385 -11.43 -4.18 25.77
CA ARG A 385 -10.57 -3.92 26.94
C ARG A 385 -9.94 -2.53 26.90
N GLY A 386 -9.44 -2.09 25.75
CA GLY A 386 -8.80 -0.77 25.57
C GLY A 386 -9.78 0.41 25.63
N THR A 387 -10.99 0.26 25.10
CA THR A 387 -11.99 1.34 25.06
C THR A 387 -12.79 1.48 26.35
N VAL A 388 -13.27 0.37 26.93
CA VAL A 388 -14.20 0.37 28.08
C VAL A 388 -13.68 -0.32 29.35
N GLY A 389 -12.53 -0.99 29.29
CA GLY A 389 -11.89 -1.60 30.47
C GLY A 389 -12.53 -2.90 30.96
N VAL A 390 -13.36 -3.55 30.13
CA VAL A 390 -14.01 -4.84 30.45
C VAL A 390 -13.26 -5.99 29.77
N ASP A 391 -13.11 -7.12 30.46
CA ASP A 391 -12.68 -8.36 29.84
C ASP A 391 -13.87 -9.24 29.43
N ILE A 392 -13.80 -9.69 28.18
CA ILE A 392 -14.78 -10.57 27.50
C ILE A 392 -14.08 -11.74 26.80
N ALA A 393 -12.80 -11.99 27.11
CA ALA A 393 -11.95 -12.90 26.35
C ALA A 393 -12.46 -14.34 26.29
N LYS A 394 -13.26 -14.76 27.28
CA LYS A 394 -13.94 -16.05 27.29
C LYS A 394 -15.19 -16.01 26.42
N GLU A 395 -16.10 -15.10 26.72
CA GLU A 395 -17.42 -15.00 26.10
C GLU A 395 -17.32 -14.74 24.59
N ALA A 396 -16.35 -13.91 24.17
CA ALA A 396 -16.09 -13.64 22.75
C ALA A 396 -15.68 -14.91 21.98
N ARG A 397 -14.85 -15.76 22.57
CA ARG A 397 -14.41 -17.04 21.95
C ARG A 397 -15.49 -18.12 21.98
N GLU A 398 -16.42 -18.06 22.93
CA GLU A 398 -17.56 -18.99 23.03
C GLU A 398 -18.73 -18.58 22.12
N LEU A 399 -18.94 -17.28 21.88
CA LEU A 399 -20.11 -16.76 21.15
C LEU A 399 -19.83 -16.39 19.68
N LEU A 400 -18.66 -15.86 19.34
CA LEU A 400 -18.35 -15.47 17.96
C LEU A 400 -17.94 -16.70 17.13
N PRO A 401 -18.44 -16.85 15.90
CA PRO A 401 -17.89 -17.81 14.96
C PRO A 401 -16.38 -17.56 14.72
N PRO A 402 -15.55 -18.61 14.57
CA PRO A 402 -14.10 -18.48 14.49
C PRO A 402 -13.65 -17.75 13.22
N ASP A 403 -12.64 -16.90 13.35
CA ASP A 403 -12.01 -16.24 12.21
C ASP A 403 -11.23 -17.27 11.37
N MET A 404 -11.64 -17.48 10.11
CA MET A 404 -11.05 -18.49 9.25
C MET A 404 -9.72 -18.02 8.64
N ARG A 405 -8.68 -18.85 8.73
CA ARG A 405 -7.35 -18.56 8.15
C ARG A 405 -7.40 -18.62 6.61
N ALA A 406 -6.96 -17.56 5.95
CA ALA A 406 -6.81 -17.44 4.50
C ALA A 406 -5.49 -16.72 4.14
N ASP A 407 -4.83 -17.18 3.07
CA ASP A 407 -3.50 -16.71 2.61
C ASP A 407 -2.39 -16.70 3.69
N GLY A 408 -2.57 -17.46 4.77
CA GLY A 408 -1.64 -17.57 5.90
C GLY A 408 -2.09 -16.89 7.19
N PHE A 409 -3.17 -16.10 7.18
CA PHE A 409 -3.59 -15.28 8.32
C PHE A 409 -5.11 -15.32 8.53
N ASN A 410 -5.57 -15.14 9.77
CA ASN A 410 -7.01 -15.06 10.09
C ASN A 410 -7.55 -13.63 10.04
N ASN A 411 -6.70 -12.61 9.89
CA ASN A 411 -7.09 -11.21 9.77
C ASN A 411 -7.29 -10.74 8.31
N THR A 412 -7.26 -11.67 7.35
CA THR A 412 -7.44 -11.45 5.91
C THR A 412 -8.88 -11.03 5.60
N SER A 413 -9.05 -9.77 5.20
CA SER A 413 -10.32 -9.03 5.15
C SER A 413 -11.44 -9.70 4.36
N TYR A 414 -11.17 -10.28 3.20
CA TYR A 414 -12.20 -10.94 2.37
C TYR A 414 -12.81 -12.18 3.03
N ASN A 415 -12.12 -12.79 4.00
CA ASN A 415 -12.57 -14.00 4.71
C ASN A 415 -13.25 -13.69 6.05
N LEU A 416 -13.40 -12.41 6.40
CA LEU A 416 -13.97 -11.92 7.66
C LEU A 416 -15.45 -11.53 7.55
N GLY A 417 -16.19 -12.18 6.65
CA GLY A 417 -17.62 -11.95 6.43
C GLY A 417 -18.48 -12.14 7.70
N VAL A 418 -19.62 -11.45 7.73
CA VAL A 418 -20.58 -11.48 8.85
C VAL A 418 -21.86 -12.19 8.41
N ASP A 419 -22.24 -13.21 9.19
CA ASP A 419 -23.52 -13.91 9.08
C ASP A 419 -24.46 -13.52 10.25
N LEU A 420 -25.66 -14.11 10.30
CA LEU A 420 -26.62 -13.86 11.37
C LEU A 420 -26.08 -14.23 12.76
N LYS A 421 -25.23 -15.27 12.87
CA LYS A 421 -24.65 -15.68 14.16
C LYS A 421 -23.70 -14.63 14.72
N HIS A 422 -22.88 -14.01 13.85
CA HIS A 422 -22.05 -12.88 14.25
C HIS A 422 -22.91 -11.72 14.77
N VAL A 423 -24.00 -11.36 14.07
CA VAL A 423 -24.90 -10.27 14.52
C VAL A 423 -25.52 -10.57 15.88
N GLU A 424 -26.04 -11.77 16.09
CA GLU A 424 -26.57 -12.20 17.39
C GLU A 424 -25.50 -12.21 18.49
N ALA A 425 -24.28 -12.65 18.17
CA ALA A 425 -23.16 -12.70 19.11
C ALA A 425 -22.70 -11.30 19.52
N TYR A 426 -22.57 -10.35 18.59
CA TYR A 426 -22.23 -8.96 18.91
C TYR A 426 -23.31 -8.29 19.77
N GLY A 427 -24.60 -8.56 19.53
CA GLY A 427 -25.69 -8.09 20.40
C GLY A 427 -25.57 -8.62 21.83
N LYS A 428 -25.37 -9.95 21.98
CA LYS A 428 -25.17 -10.59 23.31
C LYS A 428 -23.91 -10.06 24.01
N LEU A 429 -22.81 -9.88 23.27
CA LEU A 429 -21.56 -9.34 23.81
C LEU A 429 -21.72 -7.88 24.24
N ALA A 430 -22.40 -7.04 23.47
CA ALA A 430 -22.68 -5.65 23.85
C ALA A 430 -23.44 -5.57 25.19
N ALA A 431 -24.47 -6.40 25.38
CA ALA A 431 -25.20 -6.52 26.64
C ALA A 431 -24.29 -6.95 27.82
N ILE A 432 -23.48 -8.00 27.64
CA ILE A 432 -22.50 -8.48 28.63
C ILE A 432 -21.47 -7.40 28.99
N ILE A 433 -21.02 -6.62 28.00
CA ILE A 433 -20.07 -5.52 28.21
C ILE A 433 -20.71 -4.45 29.09
N VAL A 434 -21.89 -3.93 28.74
CA VAL A 434 -22.52 -2.85 29.52
C VAL A 434 -23.00 -3.29 30.89
N GLU A 435 -23.32 -4.58 31.09
CA GLU A 435 -23.60 -5.17 32.41
C GLU A 435 -22.35 -5.13 33.32
N ARG A 436 -21.16 -5.40 32.76
CA ARG A 436 -19.88 -5.39 33.51
C ARG A 436 -19.25 -3.99 33.65
N MET A 437 -19.71 -3.00 32.88
CA MET A 437 -19.20 -1.62 32.93
C MET A 437 -19.72 -0.83 34.13
N ASP A 438 -18.85 -0.01 34.73
CA ASP A 438 -19.30 1.20 35.44
C ASP A 438 -19.67 2.28 34.42
N VAL A 439 -20.90 2.17 33.89
CA VAL A 439 -21.47 3.05 32.86
C VAL A 439 -21.39 4.53 33.25
N LEU A 440 -21.63 4.86 34.53
CA LEU A 440 -21.63 6.26 34.99
C LEU A 440 -20.21 6.83 35.07
N LYS A 441 -19.25 6.06 35.61
CA LYS A 441 -17.83 6.46 35.63
C LYS A 441 -17.25 6.56 34.22
N PHE A 442 -17.65 5.67 33.31
CA PHE A 442 -17.25 5.77 31.90
C PHE A 442 -17.82 7.03 31.25
N ALA A 443 -19.13 7.28 31.35
CA ALA A 443 -19.78 8.45 30.76
C ALA A 443 -19.19 9.77 31.31
N ALA A 444 -18.87 9.83 32.61
CA ALA A 444 -18.29 11.00 33.27
C ALA A 444 -16.90 11.42 32.73
N ARG A 445 -16.19 10.57 31.96
CA ARG A 445 -14.96 10.95 31.24
C ARG A 445 -15.21 12.01 30.17
N PHE A 446 -16.42 12.06 29.62
CA PHE A 446 -16.74 12.81 28.39
C PHE A 446 -17.66 14.02 28.64
N SER A 447 -18.39 14.06 29.75
CA SER A 447 -19.16 15.24 30.17
C SER A 447 -19.31 15.27 31.69
N LYS A 448 -19.42 16.49 32.24
CA LYS A 448 -19.77 16.74 33.64
C LYS A 448 -21.28 16.74 33.89
N SER A 449 -22.10 16.73 32.83
CA SER A 449 -23.55 16.65 32.98
C SER A 449 -23.98 15.20 33.24
N THR A 450 -24.73 15.01 34.31
CA THR A 450 -25.47 13.76 34.60
C THR A 450 -26.98 13.94 34.43
N LYS A 451 -27.40 15.01 33.76
CA LYS A 451 -28.81 15.28 33.47
C LYS A 451 -29.21 14.52 32.21
N LEU A 452 -30.32 13.80 32.28
CA LEU A 452 -30.99 13.29 31.09
C LEU A 452 -31.73 14.46 30.41
N SER A 453 -31.01 15.21 29.59
CA SER A 453 -31.57 16.24 28.71
C SER A 453 -31.71 15.75 27.28
N THR A 454 -32.53 16.44 26.50
CA THR A 454 -32.71 16.24 25.04
C THR A 454 -32.17 17.43 24.24
N ASP A 455 -31.25 18.19 24.87
CA ASP A 455 -30.60 19.38 24.33
C ASP A 455 -29.18 19.11 23.82
N ASP A 456 -28.50 20.16 23.37
CA ASP A 456 -27.14 20.08 22.82
C ASP A 456 -26.12 19.47 23.80
N THR A 457 -26.34 19.58 25.12
CA THR A 457 -25.47 18.96 26.14
C THR A 457 -25.40 17.44 25.98
N MET A 458 -26.53 16.80 25.68
CA MET A 458 -26.59 15.35 25.46
C MET A 458 -25.96 14.98 24.11
N ARG A 459 -26.16 15.82 23.09
CA ARG A 459 -25.57 15.63 21.75
C ARG A 459 -24.05 15.70 21.78
N GLU A 460 -23.48 16.69 22.48
CA GLU A 460 -22.04 16.85 22.69
C GLU A 460 -21.43 15.68 23.50
N HIS A 461 -22.15 15.20 24.52
CA HIS A 461 -21.73 14.03 25.31
C HIS A 461 -21.68 12.76 24.46
N VAL A 462 -22.75 12.50 23.69
CA VAL A 462 -22.84 11.40 22.74
C VAL A 462 -21.76 11.48 21.67
N ALA A 463 -21.51 12.66 21.09
CA ALA A 463 -20.46 12.87 20.10
C ALA A 463 -19.06 12.58 20.68
N SER A 464 -18.81 12.98 21.93
CA SER A 464 -17.53 12.78 22.61
C SER A 464 -17.27 11.32 22.99
N MET A 465 -18.28 10.61 23.53
CA MET A 465 -18.20 9.14 23.74
C MET A 465 -18.05 8.38 22.43
N GLY A 466 -18.85 8.76 21.43
CA GLY A 466 -18.82 8.15 20.10
C GLY A 466 -17.45 8.32 19.44
N LYS A 467 -16.81 9.50 19.57
CA LYS A 467 -15.46 9.72 19.02
C LYS A 467 -14.43 8.73 19.56
N TRP A 468 -14.54 8.38 20.84
CA TRP A 468 -13.69 7.39 21.50
C TRP A 468 -14.03 5.96 21.09
N LEU A 469 -15.29 5.54 21.23
CA LEU A 469 -15.73 4.17 20.95
C LEU A 469 -15.61 3.83 19.45
N LEU A 470 -16.02 4.74 18.58
CA LEU A 470 -16.07 4.58 17.11
C LEU A 470 -14.84 5.17 16.40
N ARG A 471 -13.75 5.37 17.17
CA ARG A 471 -12.36 5.65 16.71
C ARG A 471 -12.22 6.86 15.75
N GLY A 472 -13.06 7.86 15.93
CA GLY A 472 -13.10 9.06 15.08
C GLY A 472 -14.44 9.79 15.17
N PRO A 473 -14.53 11.05 14.73
CA PRO A 473 -15.71 11.88 14.91
C PRO A 473 -16.97 11.24 14.30
N LEU A 474 -18.12 11.58 14.90
CA LEU A 474 -19.43 11.21 14.40
C LEU A 474 -19.92 12.29 13.43
N ASP A 475 -20.63 11.90 12.38
CA ASP A 475 -21.38 12.86 11.58
C ASP A 475 -22.70 13.22 12.28
N GLU A 476 -23.41 14.22 11.77
CA GLU A 476 -24.70 14.64 12.32
C GLU A 476 -25.73 13.50 12.36
N ARG A 477 -25.69 12.56 11.42
CA ARG A 477 -26.64 11.43 11.40
C ARG A 477 -26.33 10.45 12.52
N ASP A 478 -25.06 10.11 12.73
CA ASP A 478 -24.61 9.28 13.85
C ASP A 478 -24.97 9.94 15.20
N VAL A 479 -24.69 11.23 15.38
CA VAL A 479 -25.05 11.97 16.62
C VAL A 479 -26.56 11.95 16.85
N ASN A 480 -27.37 12.21 15.81
CA ASN A 480 -28.83 12.16 15.90
C ASN A 480 -29.35 10.75 16.26
N ASN A 481 -28.81 9.69 15.64
CA ASN A 481 -29.22 8.31 15.91
C ASN A 481 -28.95 7.92 17.37
N PHE A 482 -27.74 8.18 17.88
CA PHE A 482 -27.38 7.79 19.24
C PHE A 482 -28.03 8.70 20.31
N SER A 483 -28.10 10.02 20.11
CA SER A 483 -28.79 10.92 21.05
C SER A 483 -30.32 10.74 21.05
N GLY A 484 -30.87 10.23 19.94
CA GLY A 484 -32.27 9.78 19.85
C GLY A 484 -32.61 8.70 20.89
N ILE A 485 -31.69 7.76 21.18
CA ILE A 485 -31.90 6.71 22.19
C ILE A 485 -32.13 7.33 23.58
N ALA A 486 -31.30 8.31 23.97
CA ALA A 486 -31.48 9.02 25.23
C ALA A 486 -32.83 9.79 25.28
N THR A 487 -33.25 10.36 24.15
CA THR A 487 -34.57 11.00 24.00
C THR A 487 -35.73 10.01 24.19
N THR A 488 -35.61 8.80 23.62
CA THR A 488 -36.61 7.73 23.81
C THR A 488 -36.68 7.27 25.26
N VAL A 489 -35.54 7.08 25.93
CA VAL A 489 -35.50 6.70 27.36
C VAL A 489 -36.13 7.78 28.23
N ALA A 490 -35.81 9.06 27.99
CA ALA A 490 -36.41 10.18 28.70
C ALA A 490 -37.94 10.22 28.53
N SER A 491 -38.41 10.00 27.30
CA SER A 491 -39.84 9.98 26.96
C SER A 491 -40.59 8.79 27.58
N ALA A 492 -39.89 7.69 27.87
CA ALA A 492 -40.40 6.52 28.58
C ALA A 492 -40.31 6.64 30.12
N GLY A 493 -39.77 7.75 30.65
CA GLY A 493 -39.59 7.96 32.10
C GLY A 493 -38.38 7.26 32.71
N GLY A 494 -37.42 6.81 31.91
CA GLY A 494 -36.16 6.23 32.37
C GLY A 494 -35.16 7.26 32.89
N ASP A 495 -34.06 6.78 33.47
CA ASP A 495 -33.02 7.63 34.07
C ASP A 495 -31.76 7.80 33.19
N PHE A 496 -30.85 8.68 33.62
CA PHE A 496 -29.59 8.95 32.91
C PHE A 496 -28.69 7.72 32.80
N LYS A 497 -28.66 6.83 33.80
CA LYS A 497 -27.86 5.60 33.76
C LYS A 497 -28.40 4.69 32.66
N GLN A 498 -29.71 4.46 32.63
CA GLN A 498 -30.38 3.64 31.62
C GLN A 498 -30.17 4.21 30.21
N ALA A 499 -30.25 5.53 30.04
CA ALA A 499 -29.97 6.20 28.78
C ALA A 499 -28.52 5.94 28.31
N MET A 500 -27.53 6.12 29.19
CA MET A 500 -26.13 5.86 28.86
C MET A 500 -25.85 4.38 28.59
N THR A 501 -26.48 3.45 29.32
CA THR A 501 -26.39 2.01 29.05
C THR A 501 -26.79 1.70 27.60
N TYR A 502 -28.00 2.08 27.17
CA TYR A 502 -28.47 1.76 25.82
C TYR A 502 -27.71 2.52 24.71
N VAL A 503 -27.25 3.74 24.97
CA VAL A 503 -26.40 4.48 24.02
C VAL A 503 -25.08 3.74 23.79
N ILE A 504 -24.40 3.30 24.85
CA ILE A 504 -23.12 2.57 24.74
C ILE A 504 -23.36 1.19 24.10
N GLU A 505 -24.41 0.48 24.52
CA GLU A 505 -24.79 -0.82 23.97
C GLU A 505 -25.06 -0.76 22.45
N ALA A 506 -25.71 0.31 21.98
CA ALA A 506 -25.92 0.56 20.55
C ALA A 506 -24.61 0.95 19.82
N MET A 507 -23.71 1.70 20.46
CA MET A 507 -22.39 2.01 19.88
C MET A 507 -21.53 0.76 19.72
N LEU A 508 -21.53 -0.17 20.69
CA LEU A 508 -20.79 -1.44 20.64
C LEU A 508 -21.30 -2.37 19.52
N GLN A 509 -22.57 -2.25 19.14
CA GLN A 509 -23.18 -2.97 18.01
C GLN A 509 -23.02 -2.25 16.66
N SER A 510 -22.44 -1.04 16.64
CA SER A 510 -22.27 -0.26 15.41
C SER A 510 -21.28 -0.94 14.45
N PRO A 511 -21.53 -0.92 13.13
CA PRO A 511 -20.51 -1.28 12.14
C PRO A 511 -19.20 -0.51 12.32
N ARG A 512 -19.25 0.75 12.79
CA ARG A 512 -18.03 1.53 13.09
C ARG A 512 -17.23 1.01 14.29
N PHE A 513 -17.83 0.21 15.17
CA PHE A 513 -17.13 -0.47 16.26
C PHE A 513 -16.58 -1.82 15.80
N ILE A 514 -17.39 -2.59 15.05
CA ILE A 514 -17.10 -3.96 14.60
C ILE A 514 -16.10 -3.99 13.42
N TYR A 515 -16.03 -2.94 12.60
CA TYR A 515 -15.16 -2.85 11.42
C TYR A 515 -14.17 -1.68 11.51
N ARG A 516 -13.07 -1.79 10.75
CA ARG A 516 -12.15 -0.69 10.42
C ARG A 516 -12.67 0.02 9.17
N ILE A 517 -13.56 1.00 9.37
CA ILE A 517 -14.16 1.77 8.28
C ILE A 517 -13.28 2.98 7.95
N GLU A 518 -13.02 3.18 6.66
CA GLU A 518 -12.22 4.26 6.10
C GLU A 518 -13.03 4.94 4.96
N ASP A 519 -12.87 6.24 4.75
CA ASP A 519 -13.62 7.00 3.74
C ASP A 519 -13.06 6.79 2.34
N GLN A 520 -13.58 5.78 1.64
CA GLN A 520 -13.08 5.38 0.32
C GLN A 520 -13.75 6.15 -0.83
N ARG A 521 -14.47 7.25 -0.57
CA ARG A 521 -15.15 8.04 -1.61
C ARG A 521 -14.15 8.95 -2.35
N GLY A 522 -14.06 8.85 -3.67
CA GLY A 522 -13.15 9.74 -4.43
C GLY A 522 -12.92 9.49 -5.93
N GLY A 523 -13.51 8.46 -6.54
CA GLY A 523 -13.44 8.26 -7.99
C GLY A 523 -12.15 7.61 -8.51
N GLY A 524 -11.47 6.78 -7.72
CA GLY A 524 -10.26 6.06 -8.12
C GLY A 524 -8.94 6.73 -7.71
N ALA A 525 -9.00 7.93 -7.14
CA ALA A 525 -7.83 8.71 -6.74
C ALA A 525 -7.12 8.10 -5.51
N VAL A 526 -5.79 8.24 -5.47
CA VAL A 526 -4.97 7.95 -4.28
C VAL A 526 -4.81 9.25 -3.48
N ARG A 527 -5.07 9.21 -2.17
CA ARG A 527 -4.95 10.36 -1.25
C ARG A 527 -4.30 9.92 0.08
N PRO A 528 -3.71 10.83 0.86
CA PRO A 528 -3.38 10.54 2.27
C PRO A 528 -4.63 10.11 3.05
N VAL A 529 -4.48 9.19 4.00
CA VAL A 529 -5.53 8.88 4.98
C VAL A 529 -5.77 10.05 5.93
N GLY A 530 -6.99 10.16 6.48
CA GLY A 530 -7.31 11.13 7.52
C GLY A 530 -6.69 10.75 8.85
N SER A 531 -6.45 11.73 9.74
CA SER A 531 -5.69 11.52 10.98
C SER A 531 -6.25 10.41 11.89
N TYR A 532 -7.57 10.26 11.99
CA TYR A 532 -8.21 9.19 12.77
C TYR A 532 -8.15 7.81 12.09
N GLU A 533 -8.16 7.79 10.75
CA GLU A 533 -7.95 6.59 9.94
C GLU A 533 -6.51 6.10 10.13
N LEU A 534 -5.54 7.03 10.07
CA LEU A 534 -4.13 6.73 10.33
C LEU A 534 -3.90 6.27 11.78
N ALA A 535 -4.47 6.95 12.78
CA ALA A 535 -4.44 6.50 14.17
C ALA A 535 -4.94 5.05 14.32
N SER A 536 -6.06 4.73 13.66
CA SER A 536 -6.61 3.36 13.67
C SER A 536 -5.72 2.36 12.91
N ARG A 537 -5.16 2.73 11.76
CA ARG A 537 -4.20 1.87 11.04
C ARG A 537 -2.98 1.56 11.90
N LEU A 538 -2.38 2.58 12.52
CA LEU A 538 -1.24 2.42 13.43
C LEU A 538 -1.61 1.52 14.63
N SER A 539 -2.75 1.73 15.29
CA SER A 539 -3.12 0.95 16.48
C SER A 539 -3.41 -0.52 16.15
N TYR A 540 -4.11 -0.82 15.05
CA TYR A 540 -4.39 -2.21 14.67
C TYR A 540 -3.18 -2.91 14.04
N ILE A 541 -2.28 -2.21 13.36
CA ILE A 541 -1.00 -2.80 12.90
C ILE A 541 -0.10 -3.10 14.09
N LEU A 542 0.13 -2.12 14.98
CA LEU A 542 1.14 -2.21 16.04
C LEU A 542 0.64 -2.94 17.29
N TRP A 543 -0.64 -2.87 17.64
CA TRP A 543 -1.19 -3.42 18.89
C TRP A 543 -2.33 -4.41 18.69
N GLY A 544 -2.94 -4.48 17.50
CA GLY A 544 -4.18 -5.23 17.30
C GLY A 544 -5.34 -4.69 18.17
N ALA A 545 -5.34 -3.40 18.49
CA ALA A 545 -6.28 -2.78 19.44
C ALA A 545 -6.69 -1.37 18.98
N SER A 546 -7.64 -0.76 19.69
CA SER A 546 -8.03 0.64 19.47
C SER A 546 -6.88 1.63 19.72
N PRO A 547 -6.92 2.83 19.10
CA PRO A 547 -6.03 3.93 19.46
C PRO A 547 -6.14 4.29 20.94
N ASP A 548 -5.03 4.66 21.56
CA ASP A 548 -5.03 5.19 22.92
C ASP A 548 -5.30 6.70 22.95
N GLU A 549 -5.47 7.26 24.15
CA GLU A 549 -5.79 8.69 24.29
C GLU A 549 -4.70 9.61 23.72
N GLU A 550 -3.44 9.19 23.70
CA GLU A 550 -2.36 9.99 23.12
C GLU A 550 -2.44 10.01 21.59
N LEU A 551 -2.64 8.85 20.96
CA LEU A 551 -2.78 8.76 19.52
C LEU A 551 -4.06 9.45 19.02
N MET A 552 -5.15 9.39 19.80
CA MET A 552 -6.37 10.16 19.54
C MET A 552 -6.15 11.68 19.67
N ARG A 553 -5.32 12.14 20.63
CA ARG A 553 -4.94 13.56 20.73
C ARG A 553 -4.07 14.03 19.55
N ALA A 554 -3.12 13.21 19.09
CA ALA A 554 -2.33 13.48 17.90
C ALA A 554 -3.20 13.54 16.62
N ALA A 555 -4.29 12.75 16.58
CA ALA A 555 -5.28 12.85 15.52
C ALA A 555 -6.11 14.14 15.62
N ASP A 556 -6.59 14.48 16.82
CA ASP A 556 -7.36 15.71 17.11
C ASP A 556 -6.57 17.00 16.77
N SER A 557 -5.27 17.04 17.07
CA SER A 557 -4.41 18.21 16.82
C SER A 557 -3.93 18.33 15.37
N GLY A 558 -4.13 17.30 14.55
CA GLY A 558 -3.62 17.24 13.17
C GLY A 558 -2.14 16.87 13.05
N GLU A 559 -1.45 16.59 14.16
CA GLU A 559 -0.03 16.18 14.18
C GLU A 559 0.26 14.97 13.30
N LEU A 560 -0.69 14.02 13.19
CA LEU A 560 -0.54 12.86 12.31
C LEU A 560 -0.50 13.17 10.79
N SER A 561 -0.64 14.45 10.39
CA SER A 561 -0.35 14.89 9.03
C SER A 561 1.14 15.21 8.78
N GLU A 562 1.95 15.29 9.84
CA GLU A 562 3.39 15.55 9.77
C GLU A 562 4.19 14.26 9.96
N ARG A 563 5.02 13.90 8.98
CA ARG A 563 5.74 12.61 8.99
C ARG A 563 6.56 12.38 10.27
N GLY A 564 7.29 13.38 10.76
CA GLY A 564 8.09 13.26 11.98
C GLY A 564 7.26 13.02 13.25
N LYS A 565 6.01 13.51 13.29
CA LYS A 565 5.08 13.25 14.40
C LYS A 565 4.50 11.84 14.37
N VAL A 566 4.28 11.30 13.17
CA VAL A 566 3.97 9.88 12.99
C VAL A 566 5.14 9.02 13.47
N GLU A 567 6.38 9.34 13.10
CA GLU A 567 7.58 8.60 13.56
C GLU A 567 7.76 8.67 15.09
N GLU A 568 7.47 9.80 15.73
CA GLU A 568 7.44 9.93 17.19
C GLU A 568 6.41 8.98 17.83
N GLN A 569 5.18 8.94 17.31
CA GLN A 569 4.12 8.05 17.80
C GLN A 569 4.45 6.57 17.54
N VAL A 570 4.94 6.21 16.36
CA VAL A 570 5.36 4.83 16.05
C VAL A 570 6.43 4.35 17.04
N ARG A 571 7.48 5.15 17.27
CA ARG A 571 8.53 4.82 18.24
C ARG A 571 7.99 4.67 19.67
N ARG A 572 7.03 5.50 20.09
CA ARG A 572 6.34 5.32 21.38
C ARG A 572 5.59 3.99 21.43
N MET A 573 4.81 3.69 20.40
CA MET A 573 3.96 2.50 20.33
C MET A 573 4.77 1.20 20.28
N LEU A 574 5.92 1.18 19.60
CA LEU A 574 6.84 0.04 19.56
C LEU A 574 7.48 -0.31 20.92
N ASN A 575 7.49 0.62 21.88
CA ASN A 575 7.96 0.37 23.25
C ASN A 575 6.85 -0.18 24.18
N ASP A 576 5.61 -0.34 23.68
CA ASP A 576 4.49 -0.89 24.44
C ASP A 576 4.45 -2.43 24.31
N SER A 577 4.17 -3.13 25.41
CA SER A 577 4.10 -4.60 25.43
C SER A 577 3.06 -5.17 24.46
N ARG A 578 2.03 -4.41 24.09
CA ARG A 578 1.04 -4.82 23.08
C ARG A 578 1.66 -5.07 21.70
N THR A 579 2.77 -4.43 21.35
CA THR A 579 3.47 -4.74 20.09
C THR A 579 4.22 -6.06 20.14
N VAL A 580 4.76 -6.44 21.30
CA VAL A 580 5.29 -7.79 21.51
C VAL A 580 4.18 -8.81 21.31
N GLU A 581 3.02 -8.65 21.95
CA GLU A 581 1.90 -9.60 21.81
C GLU A 581 1.33 -9.63 20.38
N ARG A 582 1.26 -8.50 19.68
CA ARG A 582 0.85 -8.44 18.26
C ARG A 582 1.84 -9.17 17.34
N SER A 583 3.14 -9.10 17.63
CA SER A 583 4.16 -9.87 16.90
C SER A 583 4.10 -11.38 17.19
N LEU A 584 3.64 -11.76 18.39
CA LEU A 584 3.40 -13.16 18.75
C LEU A 584 2.16 -13.73 18.04
N GLN A 585 1.12 -12.91 17.83
CA GLN A 585 0.01 -13.26 16.94
C GLN A 585 0.51 -13.50 15.50
N PHE A 586 1.37 -12.61 14.96
CA PHE A 586 1.97 -12.78 13.63
C PHE A 586 2.67 -14.14 13.48
N VAL A 587 3.64 -14.46 14.36
CA VAL A 587 4.41 -15.71 14.23
C VAL A 587 3.52 -16.95 14.47
N SER A 588 2.53 -16.86 15.37
CA SER A 588 1.57 -17.94 15.60
C SER A 588 0.71 -18.24 14.38
N GLN A 589 0.35 -17.23 13.58
CA GLN A 589 -0.44 -17.41 12.36
C GLN A 589 0.40 -17.78 11.15
N TRP A 590 1.58 -17.17 10.99
CA TRP A 590 2.52 -17.49 9.91
C TRP A 590 2.90 -18.98 9.92
N LEU A 591 3.22 -19.52 11.10
CA LEU A 591 3.58 -20.94 11.29
C LEU A 591 2.38 -21.87 11.54
N ASP A 592 1.16 -21.32 11.59
CA ASP A 592 -0.08 -22.06 11.83
C ASP A 592 -0.04 -22.91 13.12
N LEU A 593 0.41 -22.30 14.23
CA LEU A 593 0.62 -23.00 15.50
C LEU A 593 -0.69 -23.50 16.14
N GLU A 594 -1.84 -22.95 15.77
CA GLU A 594 -3.18 -23.37 16.26
C GLU A 594 -3.58 -24.76 15.74
N ARG A 595 -2.93 -25.25 14.68
CA ARG A 595 -3.05 -26.64 14.21
C ARG A 595 -2.69 -27.65 15.30
N LEU A 596 -1.76 -27.31 16.21
CA LEU A 596 -1.29 -28.20 17.28
C LEU A 596 -2.43 -28.59 18.25
N ASP A 597 -3.35 -27.67 18.53
CA ASP A 597 -4.50 -27.90 19.43
C ASP A 597 -5.40 -29.05 18.92
N ASN A 598 -5.44 -29.25 17.59
CA ASN A 598 -6.23 -30.25 16.89
C ASN A 598 -5.41 -31.44 16.35
N LEU A 599 -4.09 -31.46 16.55
CA LEU A 599 -3.24 -32.54 16.04
C LEU A 599 -3.48 -33.84 16.84
N ARG A 600 -3.69 -34.95 16.13
CA ARG A 600 -3.94 -36.29 16.71
C ARG A 600 -3.08 -37.34 16.00
N PRO A 601 -1.77 -37.45 16.33
CA PRO A 601 -0.88 -38.46 15.75
C PRO A 601 -1.30 -39.89 16.13
N ASP A 602 -0.88 -40.90 15.36
CA ASP A 602 -1.10 -42.31 15.69
C ASP A 602 -0.44 -42.66 17.03
N SER A 603 -1.27 -42.96 18.04
CA SER A 603 -0.84 -43.28 19.40
C SER A 603 -0.03 -44.56 19.53
N LYS A 604 0.03 -45.42 18.49
CA LYS A 604 0.95 -46.57 18.45
C LYS A 604 2.35 -46.18 18.00
N LYS A 605 2.49 -45.08 17.24
CA LYS A 605 3.78 -44.55 16.78
C LYS A 605 4.34 -43.53 17.77
N PHE A 606 3.46 -42.71 18.35
CA PHE A 606 3.82 -41.61 19.24
C PHE A 606 3.08 -41.76 20.59
N PRO A 607 3.45 -42.76 21.41
CA PRO A 607 2.75 -43.06 22.67
C PRO A 607 2.89 -41.94 23.72
N ASP A 608 3.97 -41.15 23.64
CA ASP A 608 4.25 -40.02 24.53
C ASP A 608 3.59 -38.70 24.10
N TRP A 609 2.79 -38.71 23.01
CA TRP A 609 2.07 -37.53 22.55
C TRP A 609 0.83 -37.23 23.41
N ASP A 610 0.73 -36.01 23.94
CA ASP A 610 -0.47 -35.49 24.56
C ASP A 610 -0.70 -34.00 24.21
N ALA A 611 -1.80 -33.43 24.72
CA ALA A 611 -2.15 -32.03 24.48
C ALA A 611 -1.25 -31.02 25.24
N GLN A 612 -0.55 -31.45 26.29
CA GLN A 612 0.39 -30.60 27.03
C GLN A 612 1.69 -30.44 26.25
N LEU A 613 2.22 -31.52 25.67
CA LEU A 613 3.36 -31.49 24.77
C LEU A 613 3.11 -30.57 23.57
N ALA A 614 1.89 -30.60 22.99
CA ALA A 614 1.47 -29.67 21.94
C ALA A 614 1.49 -28.20 22.38
N ALA A 615 0.98 -27.91 23.59
CA ALA A 615 1.03 -26.57 24.19
C ALA A 615 2.47 -26.12 24.49
N ASP A 616 3.33 -27.03 24.92
CA ASP A 616 4.74 -26.77 25.24
C ASP A 616 5.55 -26.44 23.97
N MET A 617 5.30 -27.13 22.85
CA MET A 617 5.87 -26.82 21.53
C MET A 617 5.44 -25.41 21.04
N ARG A 618 4.18 -25.03 21.29
CA ARG A 618 3.70 -23.67 21.01
C ARG A 618 4.42 -22.64 21.90
N ALA A 619 4.58 -22.95 23.19
CA ALA A 619 5.26 -22.08 24.15
C ALA A 619 6.76 -21.88 23.83
N GLU A 620 7.47 -22.93 23.40
CA GLU A 620 8.83 -22.85 22.85
C GLU A 620 8.91 -21.79 21.75
N THR A 621 8.06 -21.93 20.73
CA THR A 621 8.12 -21.10 19.51
C THR A 621 7.90 -19.62 19.83
N LEU A 622 6.94 -19.32 20.70
CA LEU A 622 6.63 -17.96 21.13
C LEU A 622 7.72 -17.36 22.03
N ALA A 623 8.30 -18.15 22.93
CA ALA A 623 9.43 -17.71 23.76
C ALA A 623 10.69 -17.45 22.93
N TYR A 624 11.00 -18.35 22.00
CA TYR A 624 12.11 -18.23 21.06
C TYR A 624 11.98 -17.00 20.17
N PHE A 625 10.79 -16.76 19.58
CA PHE A 625 10.55 -15.57 18.78
C PHE A 625 10.70 -14.28 19.61
N ARG A 626 10.13 -14.23 20.82
CA ARG A 626 10.25 -13.07 21.73
C ARG A 626 11.72 -12.77 22.04
N GLU A 627 12.51 -13.80 22.34
CA GLU A 627 13.93 -13.68 22.64
C GLU A 627 14.73 -13.12 21.45
N VAL A 628 14.56 -13.66 20.23
CA VAL A 628 15.28 -13.19 19.03
C VAL A 628 14.83 -11.78 18.62
N ALA A 629 13.53 -11.55 18.50
CA ALA A 629 12.98 -10.33 17.90
C ALA A 629 12.96 -9.12 18.84
N TRP A 630 12.83 -9.33 20.17
CA TRP A 630 12.63 -8.24 21.13
C TRP A 630 13.70 -8.15 22.22
N ILE A 631 14.19 -9.27 22.76
CA ILE A 631 15.22 -9.24 23.81
C ILE A 631 16.61 -9.03 23.21
N GLN A 632 16.93 -9.77 22.16
CA GLN A 632 18.19 -9.64 21.41
C GLN A 632 18.09 -8.61 20.28
N ASN A 633 16.87 -8.22 19.86
CA ASN A 633 16.58 -7.30 18.75
C ASN A 633 17.42 -7.61 17.48
N ARG A 634 17.44 -8.89 17.09
CA ARG A 634 18.21 -9.41 15.95
C ARG A 634 17.44 -9.24 14.63
N PRO A 635 18.13 -9.35 13.48
CA PRO A 635 17.46 -9.47 12.18
C PRO A 635 16.46 -10.63 12.19
N LEU A 636 15.31 -10.50 11.55
CA LEU A 636 14.28 -11.57 11.59
C LEU A 636 14.73 -12.89 10.95
N SER A 637 15.68 -12.84 10.01
CA SER A 637 16.29 -14.04 9.41
C SER A 637 17.02 -14.92 10.42
N ASP A 638 17.53 -14.35 11.52
CA ASP A 638 18.24 -15.06 12.57
C ASP A 638 17.35 -16.05 13.34
N LEU A 639 16.02 -15.94 13.20
CA LEU A 639 15.08 -16.98 13.65
C LEU A 639 15.44 -18.33 13.05
N LEU A 640 16.04 -18.38 11.85
CA LEU A 640 16.36 -19.62 11.18
C LEU A 640 17.62 -20.31 11.71
N ASN A 641 18.57 -19.63 12.36
CA ASN A 641 19.85 -20.23 12.75
C ASN A 641 20.30 -19.98 14.21
N ALA A 642 19.50 -19.32 15.06
CA ALA A 642 19.90 -19.07 16.44
C ALA A 642 20.12 -20.37 17.26
N GLN A 643 21.28 -20.46 17.91
CA GLN A 643 21.78 -21.66 18.58
C GLN A 643 21.30 -21.81 20.04
N PHE A 644 20.02 -21.51 20.29
CA PHE A 644 19.36 -21.77 21.56
C PHE A 644 17.89 -22.14 21.33
N THR A 645 17.25 -22.75 22.33
CA THR A 645 15.79 -22.86 22.33
C THR A 645 15.22 -22.74 23.74
N PHE A 646 13.89 -22.81 23.87
CA PHE A 646 13.19 -22.86 25.14
C PHE A 646 12.42 -24.17 25.27
N ALA A 647 12.50 -24.84 26.43
CA ALA A 647 11.75 -26.06 26.66
C ALA A 647 11.22 -26.16 28.10
N THR A 648 10.02 -26.70 28.23
CA THR A 648 9.49 -27.20 29.51
C THR A 648 10.17 -28.52 29.89
N PRO A 649 9.95 -29.06 31.10
CA PRO A 649 10.50 -30.37 31.46
C PRO A 649 9.96 -31.55 30.63
N GLN A 650 8.77 -31.43 30.01
CA GLN A 650 8.22 -32.45 29.11
C GLN A 650 8.86 -32.33 27.72
N LEU A 651 8.91 -31.12 27.16
CA LEU A 651 9.54 -30.88 25.85
C LEU A 651 11.05 -31.10 25.86
N ALA A 652 11.73 -30.81 26.97
CA ALA A 652 13.14 -31.12 27.16
C ALA A 652 13.41 -32.63 27.00
N LYS A 653 12.59 -33.49 27.64
CA LYS A 653 12.68 -34.94 27.48
C LYS A 653 12.38 -35.39 26.05
N HIS A 654 11.37 -34.80 25.40
CA HIS A 654 11.04 -35.05 23.99
C HIS A 654 12.21 -34.74 23.04
N TYR A 655 13.05 -33.77 23.40
CA TYR A 655 14.26 -33.42 22.65
C TYR A 655 15.54 -34.13 23.12
N GLY A 656 15.47 -34.97 24.16
CA GLY A 656 16.63 -35.64 24.74
C GLY A 656 17.52 -34.74 25.60
N PHE A 657 16.99 -33.64 26.12
CA PHE A 657 17.69 -32.73 27.03
C PHE A 657 17.43 -33.10 28.49
N GLU A 658 18.44 -32.91 29.34
CA GLU A 658 18.27 -32.96 30.80
C GLU A 658 17.46 -31.74 31.30
N PRO A 659 16.28 -31.91 31.94
CA PRO A 659 15.43 -30.79 32.31
C PRO A 659 16.04 -29.86 33.37
N THR A 660 16.22 -28.57 33.03
CA THR A 660 16.81 -27.57 33.93
C THR A 660 15.78 -26.79 34.76
N GLY A 661 14.85 -27.50 35.42
CA GLY A 661 13.87 -26.88 36.33
C GLY A 661 12.47 -27.48 36.24
N THR A 662 11.46 -26.73 36.72
CA THR A 662 10.04 -27.11 36.72
C THR A 662 9.19 -26.31 35.73
N THR A 663 9.76 -25.29 35.09
CA THR A 663 9.09 -24.37 34.15
C THR A 663 9.88 -24.27 32.85
N ILE A 664 9.32 -23.59 31.85
CA ILE A 664 10.02 -23.31 30.58
C ILE A 664 11.36 -22.61 30.85
N SER A 665 12.44 -23.15 30.30
CA SER A 665 13.82 -22.72 30.52
C SER A 665 14.56 -22.58 29.19
N ARG A 666 15.60 -21.74 29.14
CA ARG A 666 16.44 -21.55 27.94
C ARG A 666 17.57 -22.57 27.91
N TYR A 667 17.75 -23.24 26.77
CA TYR A 667 18.80 -24.23 26.52
C TYR A 667 19.75 -23.72 25.43
N ASP A 668 21.05 -23.93 25.61
CA ASP A 668 22.06 -23.79 24.56
C ASP A 668 22.06 -25.07 23.72
N VAL A 669 21.89 -24.95 22.41
CA VAL A 669 21.85 -26.11 21.48
C VAL A 669 23.03 -26.13 20.51
N SER A 670 24.02 -25.24 20.66
CA SER A 670 25.21 -25.14 19.80
C SER A 670 26.07 -26.41 19.70
N LYS A 671 25.84 -27.40 20.59
CA LYS A 671 26.50 -28.70 20.62
C LYS A 671 25.53 -29.88 20.49
N VAL A 672 24.27 -29.62 20.16
CA VAL A 672 23.23 -30.63 20.00
C VAL A 672 23.02 -30.87 18.50
N PRO A 673 23.39 -32.04 17.95
CA PRO A 673 23.23 -32.32 16.52
C PRO A 673 21.80 -32.05 16.02
N GLY A 674 21.71 -31.38 14.87
CA GLY A 674 20.44 -31.06 14.20
C GLY A 674 19.57 -29.99 14.88
N ARG A 675 19.82 -29.56 16.12
CA ARG A 675 18.98 -28.56 16.81
C ARG A 675 19.56 -27.15 16.70
N GLY A 676 18.68 -26.16 16.65
CA GLY A 676 19.01 -24.75 16.48
C GLY A 676 18.25 -24.18 15.30
N GLY A 677 17.66 -23.00 15.44
CA GLY A 677 16.82 -22.44 14.39
C GLY A 677 15.38 -22.97 14.36
N LEU A 678 14.49 -22.14 13.80
CA LEU A 678 13.03 -22.31 13.82
C LEU A 678 12.54 -23.60 13.15
N LEU A 679 13.17 -24.04 12.04
CA LEU A 679 12.76 -25.26 11.33
C LEU A 679 13.07 -26.55 12.10
N THR A 680 13.85 -26.47 13.18
CA THR A 680 14.21 -27.63 14.03
C THR A 680 13.30 -27.78 15.25
N GLN A 681 12.32 -26.87 15.42
CA GLN A 681 11.32 -26.94 16.50
C GLN A 681 10.17 -27.87 16.11
N ALA A 682 9.70 -28.68 17.06
CA ALA A 682 8.66 -29.67 16.79
C ALA A 682 7.32 -29.05 16.37
N SER A 683 7.00 -27.86 16.86
CA SER A 683 5.85 -27.07 16.41
C SER A 683 5.78 -26.94 14.88
N VAL A 684 6.93 -26.71 14.24
CA VAL A 684 7.09 -26.60 12.79
C VAL A 684 7.24 -27.99 12.14
N LEU A 685 8.03 -28.89 12.75
CA LEU A 685 8.28 -30.24 12.19
C LEU A 685 7.03 -31.14 12.14
N THR A 686 5.98 -30.83 12.89
CA THR A 686 4.66 -31.49 12.75
C THR A 686 4.01 -31.28 11.38
N VAL A 687 4.47 -30.31 10.58
CA VAL A 687 4.08 -30.20 9.18
C VAL A 687 4.54 -31.45 8.43
N GLY A 688 3.57 -32.18 7.87
CA GLY A 688 3.76 -33.49 7.26
C GLY A 688 3.25 -34.68 8.09
N GLY A 689 2.80 -34.43 9.33
CA GLY A 689 2.17 -35.41 10.20
C GLY A 689 3.04 -36.64 10.48
N ASP A 690 2.41 -37.73 10.90
CA ASP A 690 3.03 -39.00 11.30
C ASP A 690 4.09 -39.55 10.35
N GLY A 691 4.00 -39.23 9.06
CA GLY A 691 4.92 -39.72 8.03
C GLY A 691 6.18 -38.89 7.84
N ALA A 692 6.35 -37.76 8.55
CA ALA A 692 7.44 -36.80 8.33
C ALA A 692 7.59 -36.40 6.85
N SER A 693 6.45 -36.14 6.18
CA SER A 693 6.34 -35.98 4.72
C SER A 693 7.32 -34.94 4.14
N MET A 694 8.27 -35.40 3.31
CA MET A 694 9.19 -34.54 2.54
C MET A 694 8.44 -33.54 1.66
N VAL A 695 7.32 -33.97 1.08
CA VAL A 695 6.42 -33.10 0.30
C VAL A 695 5.90 -31.96 1.17
N SER A 696 5.37 -32.25 2.34
CA SER A 696 4.72 -31.25 3.18
C SER A 696 5.72 -30.27 3.81
N ARG A 697 6.85 -30.77 4.31
CA ARG A 697 7.94 -29.93 4.84
C ARG A 697 8.58 -29.09 3.75
N GLY A 698 8.81 -29.69 2.58
CA GLY A 698 9.40 -29.02 1.42
C GLY A 698 8.50 -27.90 0.89
N LEU A 699 7.19 -28.15 0.79
CA LEU A 699 6.21 -27.13 0.40
C LEU A 699 6.10 -26.00 1.45
N PHE A 700 6.23 -26.30 2.75
CA PHE A 700 6.28 -25.26 3.79
C PHE A 700 7.52 -24.37 3.63
N VAL A 701 8.72 -24.94 3.46
CA VAL A 701 9.93 -24.13 3.20
C VAL A 701 9.78 -23.34 1.89
N LEU A 702 9.24 -23.95 0.84
CA LEU A 702 8.99 -23.26 -0.43
C LEU A 702 8.03 -22.07 -0.25
N HIS A 703 6.85 -22.28 0.32
CA HIS A 703 5.78 -21.28 0.35
C HIS A 703 5.92 -20.24 1.47
N ASP A 704 6.36 -20.64 2.65
CA ASP A 704 6.37 -19.79 3.84
C ASP A 704 7.73 -19.16 4.17
N LEU A 705 8.85 -19.76 3.74
CA LEU A 705 10.18 -19.15 3.84
C LEU A 705 10.69 -18.58 2.51
N LEU A 706 10.58 -19.31 1.41
CA LEU A 706 11.16 -18.90 0.12
C LEU A 706 10.19 -18.16 -0.81
N ARG A 707 8.92 -18.02 -0.42
CA ARG A 707 7.85 -17.44 -1.24
C ARG A 707 7.88 -17.97 -2.68
N GLY A 708 8.08 -19.27 -2.85
CA GLY A 708 7.98 -19.96 -4.13
C GLY A 708 6.57 -20.49 -4.36
N THR A 709 6.23 -20.81 -5.61
CA THR A 709 4.91 -21.39 -5.95
C THR A 709 5.08 -22.66 -6.76
N ILE A 710 4.12 -23.58 -6.62
CA ILE A 710 3.99 -24.76 -7.47
C ILE A 710 2.54 -24.84 -7.97
N ASN A 711 2.29 -25.47 -9.12
CA ASN A 711 0.94 -25.74 -9.59
C ASN A 711 0.41 -27.03 -8.94
N ALA A 712 -0.91 -27.14 -8.80
CA ALA A 712 -1.54 -28.36 -8.31
C ALA A 712 -1.22 -29.55 -9.24
N PRO A 713 -1.10 -30.78 -8.68
CA PRO A 713 -0.96 -31.99 -9.50
C PRO A 713 -2.17 -32.15 -10.42
N PRO A 714 -2.02 -32.73 -11.63
CA PRO A 714 -3.15 -33.01 -12.50
C PRO A 714 -4.18 -33.93 -11.81
N PRO A 715 -5.50 -33.72 -11.98
CA PRO A 715 -6.54 -34.42 -11.21
C PRO A 715 -6.55 -35.95 -11.29
N CYS A 716 -5.85 -36.53 -12.28
CA CYS A 716 -5.81 -37.97 -12.54
C CYS A 716 -4.56 -38.68 -11.98
N VAL A 717 -3.66 -37.98 -11.30
CA VAL A 717 -2.42 -38.56 -10.75
C VAL A 717 -2.68 -39.13 -9.35
N ASN A 718 -2.18 -40.34 -9.08
CA ASN A 718 -2.21 -40.91 -7.73
C ASN A 718 -1.20 -40.19 -6.83
N THR A 719 -1.70 -39.43 -5.86
CA THR A 719 -0.89 -38.67 -4.89
C THR A 719 -0.64 -39.41 -3.57
N THR A 720 -1.07 -40.66 -3.42
CA THR A 720 -0.79 -41.44 -2.20
C THR A 720 0.71 -41.76 -2.13
N PRO A 721 1.45 -41.31 -1.10
CA PRO A 721 2.86 -41.62 -0.98
C PRO A 721 3.06 -43.11 -0.67
N PRO A 722 4.06 -43.79 -1.27
CA PRO A 722 4.38 -45.16 -0.89
C PRO A 722 4.91 -45.19 0.55
N PRO A 723 4.67 -46.27 1.31
CA PRO A 723 5.19 -46.38 2.68
C PRO A 723 6.69 -46.66 2.70
N THR A 724 7.36 -46.11 3.71
CA THR A 724 8.71 -46.50 4.13
C THR A 724 8.79 -47.97 4.51
N LYS A 725 9.97 -48.56 4.35
CA LYS A 725 10.27 -49.96 4.71
C LYS A 725 11.77 -50.15 4.86
N ALA A 726 12.22 -51.33 5.30
CA ALA A 726 13.64 -51.67 5.28
C ALA A 726 14.24 -51.47 3.86
N GLY A 727 15.33 -50.71 3.78
CA GLY A 727 15.99 -50.28 2.54
C GLY A 727 15.36 -49.06 1.83
N LEU A 728 14.34 -48.40 2.39
CA LEU A 728 13.65 -47.28 1.74
C LEU A 728 13.12 -46.24 2.76
N THR A 729 13.84 -45.12 2.89
CA THR A 729 13.48 -43.96 3.72
C THR A 729 12.49 -43.02 3.01
N GLN A 730 11.96 -42.02 3.74
CA GLN A 730 11.16 -40.94 3.15
C GLN A 730 11.93 -40.15 2.08
N ARG A 731 13.24 -39.92 2.28
CA ARG A 731 14.08 -39.30 1.26
C ARG A 731 14.30 -40.20 0.05
N GLY A 732 14.52 -41.50 0.24
CA GLY A 732 14.63 -42.44 -0.89
C GLY A 732 13.36 -42.48 -1.76
N ILE A 733 12.19 -42.31 -1.14
CA ILE A 733 10.91 -42.13 -1.85
C ILE A 733 10.87 -40.80 -2.63
N ALA A 734 11.32 -39.71 -2.02
CA ALA A 734 11.41 -38.40 -2.67
C ALA A 734 12.39 -38.40 -3.84
N GLU A 735 13.59 -38.95 -3.67
CA GLU A 735 14.62 -39.09 -4.72
C GLU A 735 14.11 -39.92 -5.90
N ALA A 736 13.41 -41.03 -5.66
CA ALA A 736 12.76 -41.81 -6.71
C ALA A 736 11.66 -41.03 -7.46
N ARG A 737 10.93 -40.12 -6.78
CA ARG A 737 9.92 -39.26 -7.39
C ARG A 737 10.53 -38.09 -8.17
N ILE A 738 11.64 -37.53 -7.70
CA ILE A 738 12.41 -36.50 -8.39
C ILE A 738 13.03 -37.06 -9.69
N ALA A 739 13.43 -38.33 -9.69
CA ALA A 739 13.96 -39.02 -10.87
C ALA A 739 12.88 -39.45 -11.89
N ASP A 740 11.59 -39.42 -11.55
CA ASP A 740 10.51 -39.73 -12.49
C ASP A 740 10.29 -38.59 -13.49
N VAL A 741 10.15 -38.93 -14.78
CA VAL A 741 10.05 -37.95 -15.88
C VAL A 741 8.78 -37.07 -15.79
N ASN A 742 7.71 -37.55 -15.16
CA ASN A 742 6.44 -36.82 -15.05
C ASN A 742 6.35 -36.03 -13.73
N CYS A 743 6.89 -36.57 -12.64
CA CYS A 743 6.80 -35.98 -11.31
C CYS A 743 7.98 -35.03 -11.01
N GLY A 744 9.17 -35.35 -11.52
CA GLY A 744 10.42 -34.66 -11.22
C GLY A 744 10.40 -33.17 -11.54
N VAL A 745 9.78 -32.77 -12.65
CA VAL A 745 9.61 -31.37 -13.10
C VAL A 745 9.07 -30.46 -11.99
N CYS A 746 8.17 -30.98 -11.16
CA CYS A 746 7.58 -30.25 -10.04
C CYS A 746 8.29 -30.54 -8.72
N HIS A 747 8.57 -31.81 -8.43
CA HIS A 747 9.04 -32.26 -7.13
C HIS A 747 10.49 -31.85 -6.81
N VAL A 748 11.33 -31.66 -7.83
CA VAL A 748 12.70 -31.13 -7.68
C VAL A 748 12.75 -29.74 -7.03
N ARG A 749 11.66 -28.97 -7.13
CA ARG A 749 11.59 -27.59 -6.63
C ARG A 749 11.38 -27.47 -5.11
N PHE A 750 10.94 -28.53 -4.43
CA PHE A 750 10.57 -28.43 -3.02
C PHE A 750 10.95 -29.61 -2.13
N GLU A 751 10.93 -30.87 -2.59
CA GLU A 751 11.31 -31.98 -1.71
C GLU A 751 12.78 -31.92 -1.22
N PRO A 752 13.76 -31.46 -2.01
CA PRO A 752 15.14 -31.24 -1.51
C PRO A 752 15.24 -30.24 -0.36
N LEU A 753 14.29 -29.30 -0.24
CA LEU A 753 14.22 -28.32 0.85
C LEU A 753 13.92 -28.98 2.21
N ALA A 754 13.43 -30.22 2.22
CA ALA A 754 13.17 -31.01 3.41
C ALA A 754 14.27 -32.03 3.76
N PHE A 755 15.27 -32.24 2.90
CA PHE A 755 16.26 -33.30 3.10
C PHE A 755 17.14 -33.07 4.34
N GLY A 756 17.49 -31.81 4.65
CA GLY A 756 18.13 -31.43 5.91
C GLY A 756 17.28 -31.64 7.16
N LEU A 757 16.01 -32.07 7.02
CA LEU A 757 15.08 -32.37 8.10
C LEU A 757 14.69 -33.87 8.17
N GLU A 758 15.37 -34.75 7.42
CA GLU A 758 15.02 -36.19 7.39
C GLU A 758 15.25 -36.88 8.74
N LYS A 759 16.22 -36.43 9.55
CA LYS A 759 16.46 -36.95 10.91
C LYS A 759 15.38 -36.63 11.94
N PHE A 760 14.30 -35.93 11.56
CA PHE A 760 13.19 -35.61 12.46
C PHE A 760 11.93 -36.40 12.11
N ASP A 761 11.36 -37.08 13.10
CA ASP A 761 10.08 -37.79 12.93
C ASP A 761 8.87 -36.85 12.84
N GLY A 762 7.67 -37.42 12.69
CA GLY A 762 6.42 -36.68 12.49
C GLY A 762 5.99 -35.78 13.66
N VAL A 763 6.61 -35.92 14.84
CA VAL A 763 6.39 -35.06 16.03
C VAL A 763 7.66 -34.29 16.42
N GLY A 764 8.67 -34.27 15.55
CA GLY A 764 9.89 -33.48 15.70
C GLY A 764 10.91 -34.01 16.70
N ALA A 765 10.86 -35.28 17.10
CA ALA A 765 11.96 -35.92 17.81
C ALA A 765 13.09 -36.32 16.82
N TYR A 766 14.33 -36.32 17.29
CA TYR A 766 15.53 -36.53 16.47
C TYR A 766 15.99 -37.99 16.50
N HIS A 767 16.28 -38.56 15.33
CA HIS A 767 16.72 -39.95 15.17
C HIS A 767 17.81 -40.07 14.09
N GLU A 768 18.85 -40.87 14.34
CA GLU A 768 19.85 -41.24 13.32
C GLU A 768 19.36 -42.38 12.40
N ARG A 769 18.27 -43.07 12.79
CA ARG A 769 17.66 -44.18 12.05
C ARG A 769 16.15 -44.15 12.15
N ASP A 770 15.46 -44.61 11.10
CA ASP A 770 14.01 -44.81 11.17
C ASP A 770 13.62 -46.10 11.90
N ILE A 771 12.31 -46.31 12.04
CA ILE A 771 11.70 -47.50 12.67
C ILE A 771 12.02 -48.83 11.95
N TYR A 772 12.62 -48.79 10.76
CA TYR A 772 13.08 -49.96 10.00
C TYR A 772 14.60 -50.14 10.06
N GLY A 773 15.31 -49.28 10.80
CA GLY A 773 16.76 -49.32 10.97
C GLY A 773 17.55 -48.66 9.83
N ASN A 774 16.89 -48.02 8.86
CA ASN A 774 17.57 -47.30 7.78
C ASN A 774 18.34 -46.11 8.34
N VAL A 775 19.53 -45.80 7.79
CA VAL A 775 20.27 -44.59 8.17
C VAL A 775 19.59 -43.35 7.58
N LEU A 776 19.37 -42.33 8.40
CA LEU A 776 18.80 -41.05 7.99
C LEU A 776 19.91 -40.02 7.73
N ARG A 777 19.64 -39.07 6.83
CA ARG A 777 20.61 -38.05 6.41
C ARG A 777 20.14 -36.64 6.75
N ASP A 778 21.05 -35.67 6.65
CA ASP A 778 20.76 -34.23 6.81
C ASP A 778 21.58 -33.34 5.85
N ASP A 779 22.20 -33.95 4.83
CA ASP A 779 22.86 -33.29 3.70
C ASP A 779 21.89 -33.04 2.53
N GLY A 780 22.22 -32.15 1.60
CA GLY A 780 21.39 -31.96 0.41
C GLY A 780 21.79 -30.77 -0.45
N GLU A 781 20.84 -30.32 -1.28
CA GLU A 781 21.00 -29.15 -2.13
C GLU A 781 19.77 -28.23 -2.00
N LEU A 782 20.01 -26.92 -1.98
CA LEU A 782 19.02 -25.86 -1.83
C LEU A 782 18.93 -25.05 -3.13
N LEU A 783 17.81 -25.17 -3.84
CA LEU A 783 17.50 -24.35 -5.01
C LEU A 783 16.59 -23.19 -4.61
N PHE A 784 17.11 -21.96 -4.66
CA PHE A 784 16.32 -20.75 -4.42
C PHE A 784 15.42 -20.44 -5.64
N PRO A 785 14.15 -20.04 -5.44
CA PRO A 785 13.28 -19.60 -6.52
C PRO A 785 13.90 -18.44 -7.33
N GLY A 786 13.97 -18.60 -8.66
CA GLY A 786 14.57 -17.63 -9.58
C GLY A 786 16.07 -17.83 -9.84
N GLU A 787 16.74 -18.73 -9.11
CA GLU A 787 18.14 -19.09 -9.37
C GLU A 787 18.27 -20.29 -10.31
N ALA A 788 19.39 -20.35 -11.04
CA ALA A 788 19.65 -21.37 -12.06
C ALA A 788 20.42 -22.61 -11.53
N LYS A 789 20.91 -22.57 -10.29
CA LYS A 789 21.72 -23.63 -9.68
C LYS A 789 21.37 -23.78 -8.21
N ALA A 790 21.39 -25.02 -7.72
CA ALA A 790 21.27 -25.31 -6.31
C ALA A 790 22.61 -25.09 -5.58
N VAL A 791 22.53 -24.85 -4.27
CA VAL A 791 23.67 -24.70 -3.36
C VAL A 791 23.72 -25.94 -2.45
N PRO A 792 24.82 -26.70 -2.40
CA PRO A 792 24.94 -27.86 -1.52
C PRO A 792 25.07 -27.46 -0.04
N TYR A 793 24.62 -28.33 0.85
CA TYR A 793 24.83 -28.24 2.30
C TYR A 793 25.09 -29.63 2.89
N ALA A 794 25.90 -29.72 3.94
CA ALA A 794 26.32 -30.95 4.58
C ALA A 794 25.55 -31.31 5.86
N SER A 795 24.73 -30.40 6.40
CA SER A 795 23.95 -30.64 7.63
C SER A 795 22.72 -29.74 7.75
N SER A 796 21.81 -30.08 8.67
CA SER A 796 20.66 -29.21 9.04
C SER A 796 21.10 -27.79 9.43
N ALA A 797 22.23 -27.64 10.12
CA ALA A 797 22.71 -26.34 10.59
C ALA A 797 23.22 -25.46 9.42
N GLU A 798 23.91 -26.06 8.45
CA GLU A 798 24.35 -25.34 7.26
C GLU A 798 23.17 -24.94 6.36
N LEU A 799 22.14 -25.79 6.26
CA LEU A 799 20.86 -25.41 5.64
C LEU A 799 20.23 -24.18 6.33
N MET A 800 20.23 -24.15 7.66
CA MET A 800 19.73 -22.99 8.43
C MET A 800 20.53 -21.72 8.14
N ASP A 801 21.87 -21.80 8.10
CA ASP A 801 22.73 -20.66 7.81
C ASP A 801 22.55 -20.14 6.38
N LEU A 802 22.42 -21.02 5.39
CA LEU A 802 22.12 -20.64 4.00
C LEU A 802 20.75 -19.93 3.87
N LEU A 803 19.74 -20.39 4.59
CA LEU A 803 18.42 -19.75 4.61
C LEU A 803 18.47 -18.41 5.37
N ALA A 804 19.17 -18.33 6.51
CA ALA A 804 19.31 -17.09 7.29
C ALA A 804 20.08 -15.99 6.50
N ALA A 805 21.10 -16.36 5.75
CA ALA A 805 21.86 -15.43 4.90
C ALA A 805 21.11 -14.99 3.63
N SER A 806 20.02 -15.67 3.25
CA SER A 806 19.34 -15.45 1.97
C SER A 806 18.58 -14.13 1.92
N GLU A 807 18.81 -13.35 0.85
CA GLU A 807 17.95 -12.19 0.52
C GLU A 807 16.50 -12.63 0.32
N ARG A 808 16.28 -13.78 -0.35
CA ARG A 808 14.94 -14.29 -0.66
C ARG A 808 14.11 -14.57 0.59
N VAL A 809 14.74 -15.06 1.65
CA VAL A 809 14.09 -15.26 2.95
C VAL A 809 13.73 -13.92 3.59
N ARG A 810 14.61 -12.92 3.51
CA ARG A 810 14.37 -11.58 4.08
C ARG A 810 13.29 -10.81 3.30
N GLU A 811 13.21 -10.97 1.97
CA GLU A 811 12.08 -10.51 1.14
C GLU A 811 10.76 -11.20 1.53
N SER A 812 10.79 -12.52 1.75
CA SER A 812 9.60 -13.30 2.15
C SER A 812 9.08 -12.89 3.52
N LEU A 813 9.98 -12.71 4.51
CA LEU A 813 9.66 -12.16 5.84
C LEU A 813 9.02 -10.77 5.72
N THR A 814 9.60 -9.90 4.89
CA THR A 814 9.05 -8.56 4.61
C THR A 814 7.62 -8.66 4.07
N TRP A 815 7.39 -9.55 3.10
CA TRP A 815 6.07 -9.80 2.50
C TRP A 815 5.07 -10.32 3.53
N LYS A 816 5.41 -11.37 4.30
CA LYS A 816 4.52 -12.00 5.29
C LYS A 816 4.12 -11.02 6.40
N VAL A 817 5.05 -10.22 6.93
CA VAL A 817 4.75 -9.19 7.94
C VAL A 817 3.89 -8.06 7.35
N THR A 818 4.18 -7.62 6.13
CA THR A 818 3.35 -6.59 5.44
C THR A 818 1.93 -7.09 5.19
N GLN A 819 1.78 -8.36 4.77
CA GLN A 819 0.49 -8.99 4.51
C GLN A 819 -0.35 -9.08 5.78
N PHE A 820 0.25 -9.52 6.89
CA PHE A 820 -0.40 -9.53 8.20
C PHE A 820 -0.76 -8.12 8.69
N ALA A 821 0.12 -7.12 8.51
CA ALA A 821 -0.14 -5.75 8.91
C ALA A 821 -1.33 -5.13 8.16
N LEU A 822 -1.40 -5.31 6.84
CA LEU A 822 -2.50 -4.79 6.02
C LEU A 822 -3.77 -5.65 6.11
N GLY A 823 -3.67 -6.93 6.52
CA GLY A 823 -4.80 -7.84 6.62
C GLY A 823 -5.49 -8.12 5.29
N ARG A 824 -4.72 -8.22 4.20
CA ARG A 824 -5.18 -8.57 2.85
C ARG A 824 -4.06 -9.27 2.08
N PRO A 825 -4.36 -10.05 1.02
CA PRO A 825 -3.33 -10.45 0.06
C PRO A 825 -2.63 -9.22 -0.53
N LEU A 826 -1.35 -9.40 -0.83
CA LEU A 826 -0.50 -8.45 -1.54
C LEU A 826 -0.40 -8.87 -3.01
N ASP A 827 -0.39 -7.92 -3.94
CA ASP A 827 -0.33 -8.22 -5.37
C ASP A 827 0.80 -7.47 -6.11
N ALA A 828 0.86 -7.64 -7.44
CA ALA A 828 1.86 -7.02 -8.30
C ALA A 828 1.87 -5.48 -8.27
N ALA A 829 0.81 -4.82 -7.82
CA ALA A 829 0.77 -3.37 -7.63
C ALA A 829 1.45 -2.94 -6.32
N ASP A 830 1.46 -3.78 -5.29
CA ASP A 830 2.12 -3.52 -4.01
C ASP A 830 3.64 -3.75 -4.07
N ALA A 831 4.08 -4.69 -4.91
CA ALA A 831 5.47 -5.16 -4.98
C ALA A 831 6.55 -4.04 -5.03
N PRO A 832 6.39 -2.94 -5.79
CA PRO A 832 7.38 -1.85 -5.80
C PRO A 832 7.50 -1.10 -4.47
N GLU A 833 6.41 -0.99 -3.69
CA GLU A 833 6.44 -0.37 -2.36
C GLU A 833 6.97 -1.37 -1.32
N ILE A 834 6.64 -2.66 -1.43
CA ILE A 834 7.21 -3.72 -0.58
C ILE A 834 8.73 -3.81 -0.75
N ALA A 835 9.26 -3.62 -1.97
CA ALA A 835 10.71 -3.53 -2.20
C ALA A 835 11.34 -2.31 -1.51
N ARG A 836 10.65 -1.16 -1.46
CA ARG A 836 11.10 0.03 -0.71
C ARG A 836 11.06 -0.18 0.80
N ILE A 837 10.00 -0.82 1.31
CA ILE A 837 9.89 -1.25 2.71
C ILE A 837 11.07 -2.18 3.06
N HIS A 838 11.35 -3.17 2.20
CA HIS A 838 12.45 -4.12 2.38
C HIS A 838 13.81 -3.40 2.51
N ILE A 839 14.18 -2.60 1.51
CA ILE A 839 15.46 -1.87 1.49
C ILE A 839 15.60 -0.96 2.71
N THR A 840 14.52 -0.27 3.11
CA THR A 840 14.51 0.61 4.29
C THR A 840 14.73 -0.21 5.57
N ALA A 841 13.98 -1.29 5.76
CA ALA A 841 14.10 -2.17 6.93
C ALA A 841 15.50 -2.81 7.03
N GLN A 842 16.07 -3.29 5.92
CA GLN A 842 17.42 -3.88 5.91
C GLN A 842 18.50 -2.85 6.25
N LYS A 843 18.39 -1.62 5.75
CA LYS A 843 19.31 -0.53 6.07
C LYS A 843 19.33 -0.21 7.57
N ASP A 844 18.19 -0.32 8.22
CA ASP A 844 18.00 -0.07 9.66
C ASP A 844 18.13 -1.37 10.51
N GLY A 845 18.79 -2.40 9.97
CA GLY A 845 19.22 -3.59 10.71
C GLY A 845 18.36 -4.85 10.52
N GLY A 846 17.28 -4.81 9.73
CA GLY A 846 16.48 -5.99 9.36
C GLY A 846 15.68 -6.62 10.50
N THR A 847 15.57 -5.94 11.64
CA THR A 847 14.83 -6.38 12.84
C THR A 847 13.31 -6.30 12.64
N TYR A 848 12.52 -6.94 13.51
CA TYR A 848 11.05 -6.79 13.48
C TYR A 848 10.62 -5.32 13.66
N THR A 849 11.31 -4.58 14.53
CA THR A 849 11.06 -3.16 14.80
C THR A 849 11.35 -2.27 13.58
N SER A 850 12.47 -2.47 12.88
CA SER A 850 12.78 -1.73 11.65
C SER A 850 11.78 -2.04 10.51
N LEU A 851 11.42 -3.32 10.34
CA LEU A 851 10.46 -3.76 9.32
C LEU A 851 9.07 -3.18 9.55
N VAL A 852 8.53 -3.31 10.77
CA VAL A 852 7.20 -2.76 11.07
C VAL A 852 7.19 -1.23 11.01
N THR A 853 8.29 -0.55 11.38
CA THR A 853 8.45 0.90 11.17
C THR A 853 8.38 1.25 9.68
N ALA A 854 9.14 0.55 8.83
CA ALA A 854 9.12 0.77 7.39
C ALA A 854 7.73 0.54 6.79
N ILE A 855 6.99 -0.48 7.26
CA ILE A 855 5.60 -0.75 6.84
C ILE A 855 4.66 0.39 7.22
N VAL A 856 4.62 0.83 8.49
CA VAL A 856 3.67 1.89 8.90
C VAL A 856 4.00 3.26 8.31
N MET A 857 5.26 3.49 7.92
CA MET A 857 5.71 4.72 7.28
C MET A 857 5.67 4.67 5.73
N SER A 858 5.16 3.57 5.15
CA SER A 858 5.03 3.32 3.71
C SER A 858 3.76 3.91 3.12
N ASP A 859 3.73 4.06 1.80
CA ASP A 859 2.53 4.51 1.08
C ASP A 859 1.35 3.52 1.22
N LEU A 860 1.60 2.23 1.50
CA LEU A 860 0.54 1.23 1.75
C LEU A 860 -0.29 1.54 3.00
N VAL A 861 0.29 2.26 3.98
CA VAL A 861 -0.36 2.62 5.24
C VAL A 861 -0.71 4.11 5.29
N GLN A 862 0.11 4.98 4.71
CA GLN A 862 -0.07 6.43 4.70
C GLN A 862 -1.09 6.91 3.64
N LEU A 863 -1.32 6.13 2.58
CA LEU A 863 -2.25 6.48 1.50
C LEU A 863 -3.44 5.51 1.44
N ILE A 864 -4.51 5.96 0.79
CA ILE A 864 -5.69 5.17 0.46
C ILE A 864 -6.11 5.45 -0.99
N ARG A 865 -6.42 4.39 -1.74
CA ARG A 865 -7.09 4.49 -3.04
C ARG A 865 -8.59 4.49 -2.81
N THR A 866 -9.27 5.43 -3.44
CA THR A 866 -10.73 5.57 -3.37
C THR A 866 -11.44 4.74 -4.44
N GLU A 867 -12.70 4.37 -4.21
CA GLU A 867 -13.57 3.67 -5.17
C GLU A 867 -13.63 4.43 -6.49
N LYS A 868 -13.48 3.73 -7.62
CA LYS A 868 -13.90 4.26 -8.92
C LYS A 868 -15.43 4.32 -8.92
N GLN A 869 -16.00 5.42 -9.39
CA GLN A 869 -17.43 5.44 -9.72
C GLN A 869 -17.62 4.66 -11.01
N GLU A 870 -18.46 3.62 -10.98
CA GLU A 870 -18.96 2.92 -12.16
C GLU A 870 -19.98 3.78 -12.94
#